data_AF-A0A6V8P5P8-F1
#
_entry.id   AF-A0A6V8P5P8-F1
#
_cell.length_a   1.000
_cell.length_b   1.000
_cell.length_c   1.000
_cell.angle_alpha   90.00
_cell.angle_beta   90.00
_cell.angle_gamma   90.00
#
_symmetry.space_group_name_H-M   'P 1'
#
loop_
_entity.id
_entity.type
_entity.pdbx_description
1 polymer ?
#
loop_
_entity_poly.entity_id
_entity_poly.type
_entity_poly.pdbx_seq_one_letter_code
_entity_poly.pdbx_strand_id
1 'polypeptide(L)'
;MKPFSTVAIPHKDILEGRLTMDVFAADLWEVYKGRAPEEYLKSDIFFRKTYLTHGLKNLLEVAEKRLRGESGDSIIQLHTPFGGGKTHALIALYHKVKDWKTKVVVIDGTALDPKNDILWEEMEKQLTGKVEKLKGNTSPGKNNLREFFNAHQPLMILMDEILAYATKASGIQVGESSLASQVLTFIHELTATISTLPNSILFLTLPSSHLEHYDEGAEKLFQQLQKITGRTEKIYSPVQEEEIAHIIRRRLFSNIVTDEAGDIVEGFLSYAERERLLPEGVEKSYYRDKFLDSYPFQPEVIDVLYKRWGSFPTFQRTRGVLRLLSLVVHSLKHTTRPYIRVADFDLKNDELRRELIKHIGNEYDSIIAQDITSAEAGSKKVDKSLGDAYLPYFFGSKVATSIFLYSFSGGPERGATISDIKLACSDMSTPSSIVVETVDKLIDTLFYISEQGLFFTNQPNLNHILLTRMDSLSSDMVKTEEKRIIFDNLKKDHFDIYIWPDNPKDIPDDRHLKLIVLRDSSRAKEILHNYGERPRIYCNTLIFLCPLEGETIPFENYLKRKIAWQMIERDGTLRLSAEQKREVKSRRETSENEVRDRIRRLYRTIWLPVKDGLKELDLGIPTYKADASIVSEIYERLRSEGEILDKFSPIILKEKYLKNRDFVDTKSVNDSLYSTPGEIRII
;
A
#
# COMPACT_ATOMS: atom_id res chain seq x y z
N MET A 1 25.38 3.93 -20.80
CA MET A 1 25.38 2.45 -20.79
C MET A 1 24.44 1.95 -21.88
N LYS A 2 24.65 0.72 -22.37
CA LYS A 2 23.75 0.12 -23.37
C LYS A 2 22.39 -0.23 -22.74
N PRO A 3 21.29 -0.20 -23.51
CA PRO A 3 19.99 -0.68 -23.03
C PRO A 3 20.03 -2.18 -22.71
N PHE A 4 19.30 -2.62 -21.67
CA PHE A 4 19.26 -4.02 -21.28
C PHE A 4 18.75 -4.90 -22.42
N SER A 5 17.81 -4.41 -23.23
CA SER A 5 17.17 -5.17 -24.30
C SER A 5 18.12 -5.50 -25.46
N THR A 6 19.24 -4.78 -25.59
CA THR A 6 20.30 -5.11 -26.57
C THR A 6 21.34 -6.09 -26.02
N VAL A 7 21.49 -6.15 -24.69
CA VAL A 7 22.44 -7.04 -24.01
C VAL A 7 21.79 -8.38 -23.66
N ALA A 8 20.58 -8.33 -23.12
CA ALA A 8 19.71 -9.45 -22.78
C ALA A 8 18.51 -9.47 -23.74
N ILE A 9 18.62 -10.29 -24.78
CA ILE A 9 17.64 -10.37 -25.86
C ILE A 9 16.44 -11.20 -25.36
N PRO A 10 15.24 -10.61 -25.22
CA PRO A 10 14.05 -11.35 -24.80
C PRO A 10 13.64 -12.39 -25.84
N HIS A 11 12.99 -13.48 -25.43
CA HIS A 11 12.40 -14.41 -26.39
C HIS A 11 11.33 -13.73 -27.26
N LYS A 12 11.12 -14.28 -28.47
CA LYS A 12 10.23 -13.70 -29.49
C LYS A 12 8.78 -13.57 -29.04
N ASP A 13 8.28 -14.55 -28.29
CA ASP A 13 6.95 -14.54 -27.67
C ASP A 13 6.74 -13.34 -26.74
N ILE A 14 7.74 -12.99 -25.93
CA ILE A 14 7.72 -11.83 -25.06
C ILE A 14 7.73 -10.54 -25.87
N LEU A 15 8.56 -10.46 -26.92
CA LEU A 15 8.60 -9.29 -27.81
C LEU A 15 7.26 -9.05 -28.54
N GLU A 16 6.60 -10.13 -28.95
CA GLU A 16 5.28 -10.11 -29.62
C GLU A 16 4.10 -9.89 -28.68
N GLY A 17 4.32 -9.90 -27.36
CA GLY A 17 3.24 -9.71 -26.38
C GLY A 17 2.35 -10.94 -26.18
N ARG A 18 2.82 -12.14 -26.55
CA ARG A 18 2.12 -13.41 -26.25
C ARG A 18 2.40 -13.83 -24.81
N LEU A 19 1.79 -13.12 -23.87
CA LEU A 19 2.14 -13.19 -22.44
C LEU A 19 1.11 -13.94 -21.59
N THR A 20 0.25 -14.78 -22.17
CA THR A 20 -0.80 -15.46 -21.39
C THR A 20 -0.21 -16.47 -20.41
N MET A 21 -0.94 -16.71 -19.31
CA MET A 21 -0.53 -17.68 -18.28
C MET A 21 -0.34 -19.10 -18.84
N ASP A 22 -1.09 -19.46 -19.89
CA ASP A 22 -1.03 -20.77 -20.53
C ASP A 22 0.30 -21.04 -21.22
N VAL A 23 1.02 -19.99 -21.66
CA VAL A 23 2.38 -20.13 -22.21
C VAL A 23 3.35 -20.63 -21.14
N PHE A 24 3.14 -20.22 -19.89
CA PHE A 24 3.98 -20.62 -18.75
C PHE A 24 3.41 -21.81 -17.98
N ALA A 25 2.25 -22.33 -18.38
CA ALA A 25 1.63 -23.50 -17.77
C ALA A 25 2.24 -24.77 -18.38
N ALA A 26 3.07 -25.45 -17.59
CA ALA A 26 3.48 -26.81 -17.91
C ALA A 26 2.30 -27.76 -17.65
N ASP A 27 1.95 -28.57 -18.66
CA ASP A 27 0.90 -29.59 -18.57
C ASP A 27 1.46 -30.90 -19.14
N LEU A 28 1.68 -31.88 -18.27
CA LEU A 28 2.28 -33.15 -18.66
C LEU A 28 1.34 -33.97 -19.56
N TRP A 29 0.03 -33.89 -19.32
CA TRP A 29 -0.96 -34.63 -20.08
C TRP A 29 -1.06 -34.12 -21.52
N GLU A 30 -1.09 -32.80 -21.72
CA GLU A 30 -1.10 -32.20 -23.05
C GLU A 30 0.21 -32.46 -23.81
N VAL A 31 1.34 -32.56 -23.11
CA VAL A 31 2.61 -33.00 -23.73
C VAL A 31 2.50 -34.45 -24.18
N TYR A 32 2.01 -35.33 -23.31
CA TYR A 32 1.80 -36.74 -23.63
C TYR A 32 0.83 -36.96 -24.81
N LYS A 33 -0.24 -36.15 -24.91
CA LYS A 33 -1.21 -36.21 -26.01
C LYS A 33 -0.74 -35.51 -27.28
N GLY A 34 0.40 -34.82 -27.28
CA GLY A 34 0.92 -34.11 -28.45
C GLY A 34 0.18 -32.80 -28.77
N ARG A 35 -0.47 -32.19 -27.77
CA ARG A 35 -1.33 -30.99 -27.92
C ARG A 35 -0.78 -29.74 -27.21
N ALA A 36 0.27 -29.87 -26.40
CA ALA A 36 0.90 -28.76 -25.70
C ALA A 36 1.56 -27.73 -26.65
N PRO A 37 1.91 -26.52 -26.18
CA PRO A 37 2.71 -25.58 -26.95
C PRO A 37 4.05 -26.19 -27.42
N GLU A 38 4.58 -25.73 -28.56
CA GLU A 38 5.81 -26.27 -29.15
C GLU A 38 7.00 -26.30 -28.18
N GLU A 39 7.08 -25.33 -27.27
CA GLU A 39 8.16 -25.25 -26.28
C GLU A 39 8.16 -26.34 -25.23
N TYR A 40 7.02 -27.02 -25.00
CA TYR A 40 6.93 -28.19 -24.14
C TYR A 40 6.90 -29.50 -24.94
N LEU A 41 6.42 -29.48 -26.19
CA LEU A 41 6.36 -30.68 -27.04
C LEU A 41 7.72 -31.09 -27.62
N LYS A 42 8.53 -30.13 -28.05
CA LYS A 42 9.81 -30.41 -28.71
C LYS A 42 10.93 -30.44 -27.68
N SER A 43 11.50 -31.62 -27.44
CA SER A 43 12.57 -31.86 -26.44
C SER A 43 13.74 -30.87 -26.57
N ASP A 44 14.21 -30.59 -27.80
CA ASP A 44 15.31 -29.65 -28.05
C ASP A 44 14.96 -28.21 -27.63
N ILE A 45 13.74 -27.76 -27.91
CA ILE A 45 13.26 -26.43 -27.53
C ILE A 45 13.07 -26.37 -26.01
N PHE A 46 12.46 -27.40 -25.43
CA PHE A 46 12.21 -27.51 -23.99
C PHE A 46 13.52 -27.39 -23.20
N PHE A 47 14.54 -28.22 -23.52
CA PHE A 47 15.83 -28.16 -22.83
C PHE A 47 16.60 -26.89 -23.15
N ARG A 48 16.42 -26.27 -24.32
CA ARG A 48 17.01 -24.96 -24.62
C ARG A 48 16.41 -23.86 -23.74
N LYS A 49 15.11 -23.84 -23.49
CA LYS A 49 14.43 -22.86 -22.62
C LYS A 49 14.47 -23.22 -21.12
N THR A 50 14.92 -24.42 -20.77
CA THR A 50 15.00 -24.89 -19.38
C THR A 50 16.39 -24.66 -18.81
N TYR A 51 16.47 -24.05 -17.62
CA TYR A 51 17.69 -24.08 -16.82
C TYR A 51 17.76 -25.44 -16.11
N LEU A 52 18.81 -26.22 -16.40
CA LEU A 52 19.04 -27.52 -15.76
C LEU A 52 19.63 -27.31 -14.37
N THR A 53 18.74 -27.17 -13.39
CA THR A 53 19.08 -27.06 -11.98
C THR A 53 19.84 -28.29 -11.48
N HIS A 54 20.57 -28.14 -10.38
CA HIS A 54 21.22 -29.25 -9.69
C HIS A 54 20.23 -30.34 -9.30
N GLY A 55 19.05 -29.94 -8.79
CA GLY A 55 17.95 -30.84 -8.50
C GLY A 55 17.48 -31.59 -9.75
N LEU A 56 17.17 -30.88 -10.84
CA LEU A 56 16.67 -31.53 -12.06
C LEU A 56 17.72 -32.46 -12.68
N LYS A 57 19.00 -32.07 -12.70
CA LYS A 57 20.09 -32.94 -13.20
C LYS A 57 20.17 -34.24 -12.42
N ASN A 58 20.26 -34.15 -11.09
CA ASN A 58 20.38 -35.35 -10.26
C ASN A 58 19.08 -36.19 -10.28
N LEU A 59 17.90 -35.57 -10.45
CA LEU A 59 16.66 -36.31 -10.73
C LEU A 59 16.75 -37.16 -12.01
N LEU A 60 17.23 -36.56 -13.11
CA LEU A 60 17.42 -37.27 -14.38
C LEU A 60 18.47 -38.40 -14.26
N GLU A 61 19.57 -38.15 -13.55
CA GLU A 61 20.62 -39.15 -13.31
C GLU A 61 20.12 -40.34 -12.49
N VAL A 62 19.36 -40.10 -11.42
CA VAL A 62 18.76 -41.15 -10.60
C VAL A 62 17.78 -41.99 -11.42
N ALA A 63 16.94 -41.33 -12.24
CA ALA A 63 16.00 -42.01 -13.12
C ALA A 63 16.73 -42.92 -14.13
N GLU A 64 17.77 -42.39 -14.78
CA GLU A 64 18.54 -43.14 -15.77
C GLU A 64 19.23 -44.37 -15.15
N LYS A 65 19.90 -44.20 -14.00
CA LYS A 65 20.54 -45.30 -13.27
C LYS A 65 19.55 -46.39 -12.90
N ARG A 66 18.40 -46.01 -12.33
CA ARG A 66 17.36 -46.97 -11.94
C ARG A 66 16.82 -47.74 -13.15
N LEU A 67 16.55 -47.05 -14.25
CA LEU A 67 16.04 -47.69 -15.47
C LEU A 67 17.06 -48.63 -16.13
N ARG A 68 18.36 -48.37 -15.95
CA ARG A 68 19.44 -49.28 -16.38
C ARG A 68 19.64 -50.49 -15.46
N GLY A 69 18.92 -50.57 -14.33
CA GLY A 69 19.00 -51.68 -13.37
C GLY A 69 20.15 -51.53 -12.37
N GLU A 70 20.73 -50.33 -12.28
CA GLU A 70 21.69 -49.98 -11.24
C GLU A 70 20.97 -49.64 -9.93
N SER A 71 21.73 -49.51 -8.84
CA SER A 71 21.18 -49.07 -7.56
C SER A 71 20.61 -47.65 -7.66
N GLY A 72 19.38 -47.46 -7.18
CA GLY A 72 18.70 -46.18 -7.16
C GLY A 72 17.31 -46.29 -6.57
N ASP A 73 16.74 -45.15 -6.20
CA ASP A 73 15.40 -45.06 -5.61
C ASP A 73 14.34 -45.47 -6.64
N SER A 74 13.39 -46.31 -6.23
CA SER A 74 12.29 -46.81 -7.09
C SER A 74 11.06 -45.91 -7.06
N ILE A 75 10.91 -45.09 -6.02
CA ILE A 75 9.79 -44.18 -5.83
C ILE A 75 10.35 -42.82 -5.45
N ILE A 76 9.97 -41.80 -6.22
CA ILE A 76 10.37 -40.42 -5.99
C ILE A 76 9.13 -39.55 -5.90
N GLN A 77 8.95 -38.90 -4.76
CA GLN A 77 7.96 -37.84 -4.60
C GLN A 77 8.60 -36.49 -4.86
N LEU A 78 8.07 -35.78 -5.86
CA LEU A 78 8.51 -34.44 -6.17
C LEU A 78 7.82 -33.46 -5.23
N HIS A 79 8.64 -32.74 -4.47
CA HIS A 79 8.19 -31.67 -3.58
C HIS A 79 8.81 -30.36 -4.03
N THR A 80 8.08 -29.25 -3.91
CA THR A 80 8.59 -27.93 -4.26
C THR A 80 8.38 -26.96 -3.11
N PRO A 81 9.39 -26.75 -2.24
CA PRO A 81 9.29 -25.81 -1.13
C PRO A 81 9.06 -24.36 -1.61
N PHE A 82 9.50 -24.05 -2.84
CA PHE A 82 9.47 -22.71 -3.42
C PHE A 82 8.36 -22.50 -4.48
N GLY A 83 7.46 -23.46 -4.67
CA GLY A 83 6.30 -23.35 -5.57
C GLY A 83 6.62 -23.44 -7.07
N GLY A 84 6.06 -24.44 -7.75
CA GLY A 84 6.24 -24.68 -9.18
C GLY A 84 7.44 -25.57 -9.52
N GLY A 85 7.44 -26.18 -10.71
CA GLY A 85 8.56 -27.00 -11.22
C GLY A 85 8.36 -28.52 -11.17
N LYS A 86 7.31 -29.04 -10.50
CA LYS A 86 7.01 -30.49 -10.45
C LYS A 86 6.63 -31.04 -11.83
N THR A 87 5.58 -30.51 -12.44
CA THR A 87 5.14 -30.85 -13.80
C THR A 87 6.25 -30.59 -14.82
N HIS A 88 7.01 -29.50 -14.66
CA HIS A 88 8.17 -29.20 -15.52
C HIS A 88 9.26 -30.29 -15.42
N ALA A 89 9.54 -30.80 -14.22
CA ALA A 89 10.48 -31.91 -14.03
C ALA A 89 9.95 -33.23 -14.61
N LEU A 90 8.65 -33.50 -14.48
CA LEU A 90 8.02 -34.66 -15.13
C LEU A 90 8.10 -34.58 -16.66
N ILE A 91 7.90 -33.41 -17.26
CA ILE A 91 8.07 -33.19 -18.70
C ILE A 91 9.54 -33.44 -19.12
N ALA A 92 10.51 -32.99 -18.31
CA ALA A 92 11.92 -33.26 -18.58
C ALA A 92 12.24 -34.77 -18.57
N LEU A 93 11.68 -35.52 -17.61
CA LEU A 93 11.78 -36.98 -17.55
C LEU A 93 11.09 -37.63 -18.76
N TYR A 94 9.89 -37.16 -19.13
CA TYR A 94 9.14 -37.64 -20.29
C TYR A 94 9.95 -37.50 -21.59
N HIS A 95 10.61 -36.35 -21.80
CA HIS A 95 11.46 -36.15 -22.98
C HIS A 95 12.65 -37.12 -23.06
N LYS A 96 13.11 -37.65 -21.92
CA LYS A 96 14.21 -38.61 -21.85
C LYS A 96 13.80 -40.06 -22.04
N VAL A 97 12.51 -40.37 -22.04
CA VAL A 97 11.97 -41.71 -22.27
C VAL A 97 12.50 -42.33 -23.57
N LYS A 98 12.51 -41.54 -24.67
CA LYS A 98 12.98 -42.00 -25.98
C LYS A 98 14.50 -42.26 -25.97
N ASP A 99 15.27 -41.37 -25.36
CA ASP A 99 16.73 -41.48 -25.24
C ASP A 99 17.11 -42.74 -24.44
N TRP A 100 16.36 -43.02 -23.36
CA TRP A 100 16.59 -44.16 -22.48
C TRP A 100 15.96 -45.47 -22.94
N LYS A 101 15.22 -45.47 -24.07
CA LYS A 101 14.50 -46.65 -24.60
C LYS A 101 13.58 -47.31 -23.57
N THR A 102 12.91 -46.49 -22.77
CA THR A 102 12.07 -46.90 -21.65
C THR A 102 10.59 -46.83 -22.05
N LYS A 103 9.74 -47.72 -21.51
CA LYS A 103 8.28 -47.56 -21.62
C LYS A 103 7.83 -46.52 -20.60
N VAL A 104 6.87 -45.67 -20.97
CA VAL A 104 6.34 -44.64 -20.06
C VAL A 104 4.83 -44.79 -19.88
N VAL A 105 4.39 -44.52 -18.66
CA VAL A 105 2.98 -44.31 -18.32
C VAL A 105 2.86 -42.92 -17.73
N VAL A 106 1.90 -42.15 -18.23
CA VAL A 106 1.59 -40.80 -17.77
C VAL A 106 0.20 -40.79 -17.19
N ILE A 107 0.04 -40.31 -15.97
CA ILE A 107 -1.25 -40.14 -15.30
C ILE A 107 -1.30 -38.71 -14.78
N ASP A 108 -2.36 -37.99 -15.13
CA ASP A 108 -2.62 -36.65 -14.62
C ASP A 108 -3.97 -36.62 -13.91
N GLY A 109 -3.95 -36.34 -12.61
CA GLY A 109 -5.16 -36.39 -11.80
C GLY A 109 -6.13 -35.23 -12.05
N THR A 110 -5.67 -34.14 -12.66
CA THR A 110 -6.53 -33.03 -13.07
C THR A 110 -7.25 -33.33 -14.38
N ALA A 111 -6.58 -34.03 -15.30
CA ALA A 111 -7.10 -34.32 -16.63
C ALA A 111 -8.05 -35.53 -16.68
N LEU A 112 -7.77 -36.59 -15.90
CA LEU A 112 -8.59 -37.81 -15.91
C LEU A 112 -9.92 -37.63 -15.17
N ASP A 113 -10.98 -38.27 -15.69
CA ASP A 113 -12.29 -38.34 -15.04
C ASP A 113 -12.52 -39.74 -14.44
N PRO A 114 -12.59 -39.89 -13.10
CA PRO A 114 -12.75 -41.19 -12.46
C PRO A 114 -14.03 -41.95 -12.83
N LYS A 115 -15.00 -41.31 -13.50
CA LYS A 115 -16.18 -42.00 -14.04
C LYS A 115 -15.87 -42.85 -15.26
N ASN A 116 -14.89 -42.44 -16.06
CA ASN A 116 -14.57 -43.06 -17.35
C ASN A 116 -13.14 -43.61 -17.41
N ASP A 117 -12.23 -43.03 -16.63
CA ASP A 117 -10.80 -43.25 -16.71
C ASP A 117 -10.29 -43.85 -15.40
N ILE A 118 -10.45 -45.15 -15.21
CA ILE A 118 -9.93 -45.86 -14.04
C ILE A 118 -8.41 -45.96 -14.15
N LEU A 119 -7.68 -45.50 -13.12
CA LEU A 119 -6.21 -45.35 -13.17
C LEU A 119 -5.48 -46.59 -13.70
N TRP A 120 -5.69 -47.76 -13.10
CA TRP A 120 -4.99 -48.98 -13.48
C TRP A 120 -5.40 -49.50 -14.87
N GLU A 121 -6.63 -49.24 -15.30
CA GLU A 121 -7.06 -49.55 -16.67
C GLU A 121 -6.37 -48.63 -17.68
N GLU A 122 -6.25 -47.34 -17.37
CA GLU A 122 -5.54 -46.38 -18.20
C GLU A 122 -4.05 -46.73 -18.30
N MET A 123 -3.41 -47.17 -17.21
CA MET A 123 -2.01 -47.65 -17.26
C MET A 123 -1.85 -48.87 -18.18
N GLU A 124 -2.78 -49.83 -18.13
CA GLU A 124 -2.76 -50.99 -19.03
C GLU A 124 -2.94 -50.58 -20.48
N LYS A 125 -3.91 -49.70 -20.74
CA LYS A 125 -4.21 -49.17 -22.06
C LYS A 125 -3.03 -48.42 -22.67
N GLN A 126 -2.29 -47.64 -21.90
CA GLN A 126 -1.10 -46.94 -22.40
C GLN A 126 0.03 -47.90 -22.78
N LEU A 127 0.21 -49.00 -22.03
CA LEU A 127 1.28 -49.96 -22.27
C LEU A 127 0.95 -51.00 -23.35
N THR A 128 -0.33 -51.35 -23.52
CA THR A 128 -0.76 -52.47 -24.37
C THR A 128 -1.76 -52.08 -25.47
N GLY A 129 -2.37 -50.90 -25.40
CA GLY A 129 -3.43 -50.44 -26.30
C GLY A 129 -4.84 -50.93 -25.95
N LYS A 130 -5.01 -51.80 -24.94
CA LYS A 130 -6.29 -52.38 -24.54
C LYS A 130 -6.39 -52.58 -23.01
N VAL A 131 -7.57 -52.95 -22.52
CA VAL A 131 -7.83 -53.20 -21.09
C VAL A 131 -8.41 -54.60 -20.93
N GLU A 132 -7.61 -55.52 -20.39
CA GLU A 132 -8.01 -56.93 -20.20
C GLU A 132 -7.59 -57.45 -18.82
N LYS A 133 -6.33 -57.26 -18.42
CA LYS A 133 -5.73 -57.85 -17.21
C LYS A 133 -6.04 -57.06 -15.94
N LEU A 134 -6.05 -55.73 -16.00
CA LEU A 134 -6.26 -54.86 -14.84
C LEU A 134 -7.70 -54.37 -14.74
N LYS A 135 -8.61 -54.86 -15.58
CA LYS A 135 -10.00 -54.39 -15.66
C LYS A 135 -10.76 -54.51 -14.32
N GLY A 136 -11.54 -53.48 -13.97
CA GLY A 136 -12.47 -53.49 -12.84
C GLY A 136 -12.44 -52.21 -12.02
N ASN A 137 -13.37 -52.10 -11.06
CA ASN A 137 -13.54 -50.91 -10.20
C ASN A 137 -12.82 -51.03 -8.84
N THR A 138 -12.13 -52.14 -8.60
CA THR A 138 -11.36 -52.42 -7.38
C THR A 138 -9.87 -52.54 -7.72
N SER A 139 -8.98 -52.22 -6.76
CA SER A 139 -7.54 -52.33 -6.99
C SER A 139 -7.15 -53.73 -7.48
N PRO A 140 -6.32 -53.88 -8.55
CA PRO A 140 -6.00 -55.19 -9.14
C PRO A 140 -5.22 -56.15 -8.23
N GLY A 141 -4.66 -55.67 -7.12
CA GLY A 141 -3.85 -56.45 -6.20
C GLY A 141 -2.37 -56.52 -6.60
N LYS A 142 -1.49 -56.59 -5.59
CA LYS A 142 -0.02 -56.56 -5.75
C LYS A 142 0.53 -57.61 -6.72
N ASN A 143 0.02 -58.85 -6.71
CA ASN A 143 0.53 -59.93 -7.57
C ASN A 143 0.26 -59.68 -9.05
N ASN A 144 -0.96 -59.25 -9.38
CA ASN A 144 -1.36 -58.92 -10.75
C ASN A 144 -0.56 -57.72 -11.28
N LEU A 145 -0.40 -56.68 -10.47
CA LEU A 145 0.44 -55.52 -10.81
C LEU A 145 1.90 -55.95 -11.03
N ARG A 146 2.44 -56.84 -10.20
CA ARG A 146 3.82 -57.32 -10.32
C ARG A 146 4.03 -58.09 -11.61
N GLU A 147 3.18 -59.06 -11.92
CA GLU A 147 3.27 -59.84 -13.16
C GLU A 147 3.17 -58.91 -14.38
N PHE A 148 2.21 -57.98 -14.36
CA PHE A 148 1.97 -57.06 -15.45
C PHE A 148 3.16 -56.11 -15.69
N PHE A 149 3.61 -55.38 -14.68
CA PHE A 149 4.70 -54.41 -14.85
C PHE A 149 6.07 -55.06 -15.07
N ASN A 150 6.30 -56.27 -14.54
CA ASN A 150 7.55 -56.99 -14.78
C ASN A 150 7.78 -57.25 -16.27
N ALA A 151 6.72 -57.55 -17.04
CA ALA A 151 6.78 -57.77 -18.49
C ALA A 151 7.01 -56.49 -19.32
N HIS A 152 6.99 -55.31 -18.69
CA HIS A 152 7.06 -54.01 -19.36
C HIS A 152 8.32 -53.20 -19.02
N GLN A 153 9.29 -53.79 -18.31
CA GLN A 153 10.56 -53.15 -18.00
C GLN A 153 11.45 -52.96 -19.25
N PRO A 154 12.29 -51.90 -19.30
CA PRO A 154 12.37 -50.78 -18.35
C PRO A 154 11.12 -49.88 -18.39
N LEU A 155 10.64 -49.45 -17.22
CA LEU A 155 9.35 -48.76 -17.07
C LEU A 155 9.47 -47.50 -16.20
N MET A 156 8.98 -46.38 -16.72
CA MET A 156 8.81 -45.13 -15.97
C MET A 156 7.32 -44.82 -15.83
N ILE A 157 6.87 -44.53 -14.61
CA ILE A 157 5.51 -44.06 -14.35
C ILE A 157 5.58 -42.63 -13.82
N LEU A 158 4.87 -41.71 -14.45
CA LEU A 158 4.77 -40.30 -14.08
C LEU A 158 3.34 -40.02 -13.64
N MET A 159 3.13 -39.67 -12.37
CA MET A 159 1.82 -39.34 -11.81
C MET A 159 1.81 -37.89 -11.32
N ASP A 160 1.07 -37.02 -12.01
CA ASP A 160 0.91 -35.62 -11.63
C ASP A 160 -0.43 -35.38 -10.92
N GLU A 161 -0.40 -34.59 -9.84
CA GLU A 161 -1.55 -34.13 -9.06
C GLU A 161 -2.57 -35.22 -8.69
N ILE A 162 -2.10 -36.37 -8.20
CA ILE A 162 -2.96 -37.53 -7.92
C ILE A 162 -4.06 -37.27 -6.88
N LEU A 163 -3.83 -36.29 -5.99
CA LEU A 163 -4.85 -35.84 -5.03
C LEU A 163 -6.12 -35.34 -5.73
N ALA A 164 -5.99 -34.61 -6.84
CA ALA A 164 -7.13 -34.07 -7.57
C ALA A 164 -8.04 -35.19 -8.09
N TYR A 165 -7.46 -36.28 -8.59
CA TYR A 165 -8.21 -37.46 -9.01
C TYR A 165 -8.88 -38.16 -7.82
N ALA A 166 -8.16 -38.38 -6.73
CA ALA A 166 -8.69 -39.04 -5.55
C ALA A 166 -9.88 -38.27 -4.95
N THR A 167 -9.82 -36.93 -4.91
CA THR A 167 -10.93 -36.08 -4.48
C THR A 167 -12.15 -36.24 -5.38
N LYS A 168 -12.00 -36.22 -6.71
CA LYS A 168 -13.12 -36.48 -7.64
C LYS A 168 -13.69 -37.90 -7.46
N ALA A 169 -12.82 -38.89 -7.23
CA ALA A 169 -13.20 -40.29 -7.05
C ALA A 169 -13.96 -40.56 -5.75
N SER A 170 -13.91 -39.64 -4.77
CA SER A 170 -14.60 -39.81 -3.49
C SER A 170 -16.13 -39.86 -3.62
N GLY A 171 -16.68 -39.25 -4.68
CA GLY A 171 -18.11 -39.25 -4.98
C GLY A 171 -18.62 -40.52 -5.68
N ILE A 172 -17.75 -41.49 -6.00
CA ILE A 172 -18.11 -42.72 -6.72
C ILE A 172 -18.09 -43.90 -5.76
N GLN A 173 -19.24 -44.58 -5.60
CA GLN A 173 -19.35 -45.77 -4.76
C GLN A 173 -18.83 -47.02 -5.49
N VAL A 174 -18.08 -47.84 -4.75
CA VAL A 174 -17.58 -49.16 -5.19
C VAL A 174 -17.82 -50.16 -4.06
N GLY A 175 -18.89 -50.97 -4.21
CA GLY A 175 -19.35 -51.87 -3.15
C GLY A 175 -19.72 -51.09 -1.88
N GLU A 176 -19.15 -51.48 -0.74
CA GLU A 176 -19.31 -50.78 0.55
C GLU A 176 -18.31 -49.63 0.76
N SER A 177 -17.44 -49.37 -0.22
CA SER A 177 -16.39 -48.35 -0.16
C SER A 177 -16.56 -47.28 -1.25
N SER A 178 -15.62 -46.34 -1.34
CA SER A 178 -15.53 -45.37 -2.44
C SER A 178 -14.41 -45.74 -3.41
N LEU A 179 -14.49 -45.27 -4.64
CA LEU A 179 -13.39 -45.38 -5.60
C LEU A 179 -12.14 -44.68 -5.08
N ALA A 180 -12.25 -43.57 -4.34
CA ALA A 180 -11.11 -42.95 -3.67
C ALA A 180 -10.39 -43.91 -2.71
N SER A 181 -11.12 -44.73 -1.95
CA SER A 181 -10.53 -45.76 -1.08
C SER A 181 -9.78 -46.82 -1.90
N GLN A 182 -10.31 -47.20 -3.07
CA GLN A 182 -9.65 -48.11 -4.00
C GLN A 182 -8.41 -47.47 -4.63
N VAL A 183 -8.43 -46.18 -4.94
CA VAL A 183 -7.26 -45.43 -5.42
C VAL A 183 -6.15 -45.42 -4.38
N LEU A 184 -6.46 -45.14 -3.10
CA LEU A 184 -5.46 -45.19 -2.03
C LEU A 184 -4.83 -46.58 -1.90
N THR A 185 -5.67 -47.62 -1.96
CA THR A 185 -5.23 -49.02 -1.95
C THR A 185 -4.32 -49.31 -3.14
N PHE A 186 -4.71 -48.86 -4.33
CA PHE A 186 -3.95 -49.01 -5.55
C PHE A 186 -2.59 -48.30 -5.48
N ILE A 187 -2.52 -47.05 -5.01
CA ILE A 187 -1.25 -46.34 -4.86
C ILE A 187 -0.32 -47.07 -3.89
N HIS A 188 -0.84 -47.61 -2.79
CA HIS A 188 -0.06 -48.41 -1.85
C HIS A 188 0.46 -49.73 -2.47
N GLU A 189 -0.38 -50.43 -3.24
CA GLU A 189 0.03 -51.64 -3.95
C GLU A 189 1.03 -51.37 -5.08
N LEU A 190 0.83 -50.26 -5.80
CA LEU A 190 1.69 -49.82 -6.90
C LEU A 190 3.09 -49.48 -6.39
N THR A 191 3.21 -48.61 -5.38
CA THR A 191 4.50 -48.24 -4.79
C THR A 191 5.24 -49.48 -4.27
N ALA A 192 4.55 -50.36 -3.54
CA ALA A 192 5.11 -51.60 -3.04
C ALA A 192 5.54 -52.58 -4.16
N THR A 193 4.87 -52.54 -5.32
CA THR A 193 5.21 -53.38 -6.48
C THR A 193 6.44 -52.84 -7.20
N ILE A 194 6.43 -51.56 -7.56
CA ILE A 194 7.53 -50.90 -8.29
C ILE A 194 8.85 -50.99 -7.52
N SER A 195 8.79 -50.94 -6.19
CA SER A 195 9.98 -51.10 -5.33
C SER A 195 10.69 -52.46 -5.48
N THR A 196 9.97 -53.49 -5.93
CA THR A 196 10.53 -54.83 -6.15
C THR A 196 11.03 -55.08 -7.58
N LEU A 197 10.80 -54.14 -8.51
CA LEU A 197 11.15 -54.28 -9.92
C LEU A 197 12.49 -53.56 -10.20
N PRO A 198 13.52 -54.24 -10.75
CA PRO A 198 14.87 -53.70 -10.86
C PRO A 198 14.99 -52.49 -11.80
N ASN A 199 14.22 -52.46 -12.89
CA ASN A 199 14.31 -51.48 -13.98
C ASN A 199 13.03 -50.61 -14.06
N SER A 200 12.37 -50.38 -12.93
CA SER A 200 11.17 -49.54 -12.86
C SER A 200 11.33 -48.39 -11.87
N ILE A 201 10.73 -47.25 -12.20
CA ILE A 201 10.68 -46.06 -11.35
C ILE A 201 9.31 -45.37 -11.42
N LEU A 202 8.83 -44.89 -10.28
CA LEU A 202 7.61 -44.13 -10.12
C LEU A 202 7.92 -42.71 -9.63
N PHE A 203 7.46 -41.72 -10.37
CA PHE A 203 7.42 -40.32 -9.94
C PHE A 203 6.00 -39.92 -9.61
N LEU A 204 5.81 -39.31 -8.44
CA LEU A 204 4.50 -38.81 -8.02
C LEU A 204 4.60 -37.37 -7.49
N THR A 205 3.55 -36.59 -7.72
CA THR A 205 3.45 -35.22 -7.21
C THR A 205 2.21 -35.07 -6.35
N LEU A 206 2.34 -34.28 -5.28
CA LEU A 206 1.23 -33.83 -4.46
C LEU A 206 1.23 -32.31 -4.43
N PRO A 207 0.06 -31.64 -4.38
CA PRO A 207 -0.02 -30.19 -4.28
C PRO A 207 0.63 -29.72 -2.98
N SER A 208 1.34 -28.59 -3.04
CA SER A 208 2.15 -28.07 -1.92
C SER A 208 1.45 -26.95 -1.13
N SER A 209 0.39 -26.35 -1.69
CA SER A 209 -0.15 -25.06 -1.23
C SER A 209 -1.66 -24.90 -1.37
N HIS A 210 -2.40 -25.98 -1.69
CA HIS A 210 -3.84 -25.88 -2.00
C HIS A 210 -4.78 -26.40 -0.90
N LEU A 211 -4.27 -26.80 0.26
CA LEU A 211 -5.09 -27.39 1.34
C LEU A 211 -6.15 -26.41 1.86
N GLU A 212 -5.90 -25.10 1.84
CA GLU A 212 -6.86 -24.07 2.28
C GLU A 212 -8.11 -23.94 1.39
N HIS A 213 -8.09 -24.49 0.18
CA HIS A 213 -9.23 -24.51 -0.75
C HIS A 213 -9.90 -25.88 -0.85
N TYR A 214 -9.40 -26.87 -0.11
CA TYR A 214 -9.91 -28.23 -0.12
C TYR A 214 -10.81 -28.47 1.10
N ASP A 215 -11.95 -29.12 0.88
CA ASP A 215 -12.84 -29.53 1.97
C ASP A 215 -12.13 -30.52 2.92
N GLU A 216 -12.64 -30.69 4.15
CA GLU A 216 -12.06 -31.61 5.16
C GLU A 216 -11.81 -33.03 4.62
N GLY A 217 -12.60 -33.49 3.65
CA GLY A 217 -12.42 -34.80 3.00
C GLY A 217 -11.13 -34.88 2.18
N ALA A 218 -10.77 -33.83 1.46
CA ALA A 218 -9.56 -33.78 0.65
C ALA A 218 -8.30 -33.61 1.50
N GLU A 219 -8.37 -32.90 2.62
CA GLU A 219 -7.29 -32.85 3.63
C GLU A 219 -6.99 -34.27 4.17
N LYS A 220 -8.03 -35.04 4.51
CA LYS A 220 -7.88 -36.44 4.95
C LYS A 220 -7.24 -37.32 3.89
N LEU A 221 -7.68 -37.20 2.63
CA LEU A 221 -7.10 -37.95 1.49
C LEU A 221 -5.63 -37.59 1.29
N PHE A 222 -5.27 -36.32 1.39
CA PHE A 222 -3.89 -35.86 1.30
C PHE A 222 -3.01 -36.48 2.39
N GLN A 223 -3.44 -36.45 3.65
CA GLN A 223 -2.72 -37.08 4.76
C GLN A 223 -2.57 -38.59 4.57
N GLN A 224 -3.59 -39.26 4.02
CA GLN A 224 -3.52 -40.69 3.71
C GLN A 224 -2.52 -40.97 2.58
N LEU A 225 -2.54 -40.19 1.50
CA LEU A 225 -1.57 -40.30 0.41
C LEU A 225 -0.14 -40.07 0.93
N GLN A 226 0.10 -39.01 1.70
CA GLN A 226 1.41 -38.76 2.32
C GLN A 226 1.89 -39.92 3.21
N LYS A 227 0.99 -40.55 3.99
CA LYS A 227 1.35 -41.72 4.82
C LYS A 227 1.72 -42.94 3.98
N ILE A 228 1.08 -43.12 2.82
CA ILE A 228 1.35 -44.22 1.90
C ILE A 228 2.69 -44.01 1.19
N THR A 229 2.95 -42.79 0.71
CA THR A 229 4.13 -42.46 -0.08
C THR A 229 5.36 -42.25 0.82
N GLY A 230 5.20 -41.63 1.99
CA GLY A 230 6.26 -41.27 2.95
C GLY A 230 7.05 -42.43 3.59
N ARG A 231 6.63 -43.69 3.44
CA ARG A 231 7.29 -44.86 4.05
C ARG A 231 8.45 -45.43 3.22
N THR A 232 8.52 -45.11 1.93
CA THR A 232 9.44 -45.76 0.98
C THR A 232 10.07 -44.78 0.00
N GLU A 233 9.84 -43.48 0.19
CA GLU A 233 10.24 -42.43 -0.74
C GLU A 233 11.45 -41.62 -0.29
N LYS A 234 12.12 -41.02 -1.28
CA LYS A 234 13.04 -39.91 -1.07
C LYS A 234 12.38 -38.63 -1.56
N ILE A 235 12.24 -37.65 -0.67
CA ILE A 235 11.71 -36.32 -1.02
C ILE A 235 12.74 -35.61 -1.87
N TYR A 236 12.33 -35.17 -3.05
CA TYR A 236 13.21 -34.53 -4.01
C TYR A 236 12.73 -33.13 -4.36
N SER A 237 13.60 -32.12 -4.19
CA SER A 237 13.33 -30.74 -4.63
C SER A 237 14.01 -30.48 -5.96
N PRO A 238 13.26 -30.20 -7.05
CA PRO A 238 13.85 -29.96 -8.36
C PRO A 238 14.53 -28.59 -8.47
N VAL A 239 14.23 -27.64 -7.56
CA VAL A 239 14.72 -26.26 -7.62
C VAL A 239 15.17 -25.80 -6.23
N GLN A 240 16.32 -25.14 -6.15
CA GLN A 240 16.84 -24.45 -4.97
C GLN A 240 16.67 -22.92 -5.12
N GLU A 241 16.78 -22.16 -4.02
CA GLU A 241 16.53 -20.70 -4.01
C GLU A 241 17.55 -19.94 -4.87
N GLU A 242 18.81 -20.35 -4.83
CA GLU A 242 19.92 -19.75 -5.56
C GLU A 242 19.76 -19.90 -7.08
N GLU A 243 18.98 -20.88 -7.52
CA GLU A 243 18.78 -21.20 -8.94
C GLU A 243 17.62 -20.43 -9.57
N ILE A 244 16.80 -19.75 -8.77
CA ILE A 244 15.59 -19.06 -9.21
C ILE A 244 15.93 -17.99 -10.25
N ALA A 245 16.95 -17.18 -10.00
CA ALA A 245 17.40 -16.13 -10.91
C ALA A 245 17.77 -16.70 -12.29
N HIS A 246 18.49 -17.82 -12.32
CA HIS A 246 18.87 -18.50 -13.55
C HIS A 246 17.67 -19.06 -14.32
N ILE A 247 16.67 -19.61 -13.62
CA ILE A 247 15.44 -20.11 -14.24
C ILE A 247 14.69 -18.97 -14.94
N ILE A 248 14.49 -17.85 -14.25
CA ILE A 248 13.82 -16.66 -14.79
C ILE A 248 14.57 -16.15 -16.02
N ARG A 249 15.89 -15.97 -15.88
CA ARG A 249 16.77 -15.51 -16.94
C ARG A 249 16.65 -16.39 -18.19
N ARG A 250 16.70 -17.72 -18.02
CA ARG A 250 16.63 -18.67 -19.14
C ARG A 250 15.26 -18.71 -19.81
N ARG A 251 14.19 -18.56 -19.02
CA ARG A 251 12.80 -18.56 -19.51
C ARG A 251 12.42 -17.27 -20.23
N LEU A 252 12.97 -16.13 -19.83
CA LEU A 252 12.62 -14.82 -20.40
C LEU A 252 13.54 -14.35 -21.52
N PHE A 253 14.81 -14.78 -21.54
CA PHE A 253 15.80 -14.30 -22.49
C PHE A 253 16.39 -15.43 -23.32
N SER A 254 16.51 -15.20 -24.63
CA SER A 254 17.11 -16.16 -25.56
C SER A 254 18.63 -16.12 -25.55
N ASN A 255 19.20 -14.94 -25.31
CA ASN A 255 20.65 -14.73 -25.25
C ASN A 255 21.00 -13.56 -24.35
N ILE A 256 22.14 -13.66 -23.64
CA ILE A 256 22.70 -12.58 -22.82
C ILE A 256 24.19 -12.47 -23.12
N VAL A 257 24.63 -11.29 -23.54
CA VAL A 257 26.05 -10.97 -23.75
C VAL A 257 26.70 -10.72 -22.39
N THR A 258 27.45 -11.71 -21.89
CA THR A 258 27.97 -11.74 -20.51
C THR A 258 28.93 -10.60 -20.20
N ASP A 259 29.82 -10.26 -21.13
CA ASP A 259 30.83 -9.23 -20.91
C ASP A 259 30.19 -7.84 -20.76
N GLU A 260 29.23 -7.52 -21.64
CA GLU A 260 28.48 -6.26 -21.58
C GLU A 260 27.59 -6.16 -20.34
N ALA A 261 27.01 -7.28 -19.90
CA ALA A 261 26.29 -7.34 -18.62
C ALA A 261 27.24 -7.08 -17.45
N GLY A 262 28.45 -7.64 -17.50
CA GLY A 262 29.53 -7.40 -16.54
C GLY A 262 29.87 -5.91 -16.39
N ASP A 263 30.09 -5.22 -17.52
CA ASP A 263 30.40 -3.79 -17.54
C ASP A 263 29.27 -2.94 -16.93
N ILE A 264 28.00 -3.29 -17.22
CA ILE A 264 26.84 -2.60 -16.66
C ILE A 264 26.75 -2.80 -15.15
N VAL A 265 26.88 -4.04 -14.69
CA VAL A 265 26.83 -4.38 -13.26
C VAL A 265 27.98 -3.70 -12.51
N GLU A 266 29.19 -3.68 -13.07
CA GLU A 266 30.33 -3.03 -12.41
C GLU A 266 30.17 -1.51 -12.33
N GLY A 267 29.59 -0.90 -13.36
CA GLY A 267 29.25 0.52 -13.31
C GLY A 267 28.23 0.82 -12.22
N PHE A 268 27.19 0.00 -12.07
CA PHE A 268 26.24 0.14 -10.96
C PHE A 268 26.93 -0.05 -9.61
N LEU A 269 27.76 -1.07 -9.44
CA LEU A 269 28.46 -1.34 -8.19
C LEU A 269 29.41 -0.20 -7.79
N SER A 270 30.09 0.40 -8.75
CA SER A 270 30.93 1.58 -8.52
C SER A 270 30.11 2.77 -8.02
N TYR A 271 28.91 2.96 -8.57
CA TYR A 271 27.96 3.95 -8.08
C TYR A 271 27.44 3.61 -6.68
N ALA A 272 27.03 2.36 -6.45
CA ALA A 272 26.47 1.89 -5.18
C ALA A 272 27.49 1.99 -4.03
N GLU A 273 28.78 1.74 -4.30
CA GLU A 273 29.85 1.91 -3.33
C GLU A 273 30.08 3.38 -2.98
N ARG A 274 30.14 4.27 -3.99
CA ARG A 274 30.29 5.72 -3.79
C ARG A 274 29.15 6.31 -2.97
N GLU A 275 27.92 5.90 -3.27
CA GLU A 275 26.69 6.38 -2.65
C GLU A 275 26.28 5.60 -1.38
N ARG A 276 27.07 4.58 -1.00
CA ARG A 276 26.83 3.69 0.15
C ARG A 276 25.43 3.07 0.14
N LEU A 277 25.09 2.40 -0.96
CA LEU A 277 23.77 1.80 -1.19
C LEU A 277 23.68 0.33 -0.83
N LEU A 278 24.82 -0.36 -0.78
CA LEU A 278 24.82 -1.79 -0.45
C LEU A 278 24.37 -1.99 1.01
N PRO A 279 23.51 -2.98 1.29
CA PRO A 279 23.06 -3.26 2.65
C PRO A 279 24.22 -3.59 3.58
N GLU A 280 24.07 -3.26 4.87
CA GLU A 280 25.07 -3.59 5.88
C GLU A 280 25.33 -5.11 5.93
N GLY A 281 26.60 -5.51 5.97
CA GLY A 281 27.01 -6.91 5.99
C GLY A 281 26.99 -7.62 4.63
N VAL A 282 26.55 -6.96 3.55
CA VAL A 282 26.61 -7.53 2.20
C VAL A 282 27.92 -7.16 1.52
N GLU A 283 28.73 -8.17 1.18
CA GLU A 283 29.95 -7.96 0.41
C GLU A 283 29.66 -7.55 -1.04
N LYS A 284 30.48 -6.65 -1.59
CA LYS A 284 30.38 -6.19 -2.99
C LYS A 284 30.48 -7.33 -3.99
N SER A 285 31.38 -8.28 -3.76
CA SER A 285 31.56 -9.50 -4.55
C SER A 285 30.28 -10.33 -4.60
N TYR A 286 29.69 -10.60 -3.43
CA TYR A 286 28.45 -11.36 -3.32
C TYR A 286 27.29 -10.68 -4.06
N TYR A 287 27.13 -9.36 -3.92
CA TYR A 287 26.10 -8.63 -4.65
C TYR A 287 26.34 -8.64 -6.17
N ARG A 288 27.62 -8.53 -6.60
CA ARG A 288 27.99 -8.62 -8.02
C ARG A 288 27.50 -9.93 -8.62
N ASP A 289 27.83 -11.05 -7.96
CA ASP A 289 27.48 -12.38 -8.46
C ASP A 289 25.96 -12.55 -8.54
N LYS A 290 25.24 -12.15 -7.48
CA LYS A 290 23.76 -12.17 -7.45
C LYS A 290 23.13 -11.33 -8.56
N PHE A 291 23.72 -10.17 -8.88
CA PHE A 291 23.23 -9.31 -9.96
C PHE A 291 23.55 -9.93 -11.34
N LEU A 292 24.74 -10.49 -11.55
CA LEU A 292 25.06 -11.19 -12.80
C LEU A 292 24.14 -12.39 -13.06
N ASP A 293 23.74 -13.11 -12.00
CA ASP A 293 22.84 -14.25 -12.09
C ASP A 293 21.41 -13.83 -12.47
N SER A 294 20.96 -12.69 -11.94
CA SER A 294 19.61 -12.14 -12.16
C SER A 294 19.50 -11.16 -13.32
N TYR A 295 20.61 -10.73 -13.92
CA TYR A 295 20.63 -9.78 -15.03
C TYR A 295 19.70 -10.22 -16.18
N PRO A 296 18.84 -9.31 -16.70
CA PRO A 296 18.84 -7.86 -16.55
C PRO A 296 18.04 -7.30 -15.36
N PHE A 297 17.61 -8.13 -14.42
CA PHE A 297 16.92 -7.67 -13.21
C PHE A 297 17.92 -7.37 -12.11
N GLN A 298 17.73 -6.25 -11.42
CA GLN A 298 18.43 -5.98 -10.17
C GLN A 298 17.98 -7.00 -9.11
N PRO A 299 18.88 -7.49 -8.22
CA PRO A 299 18.56 -8.54 -7.25
C PRO A 299 17.25 -8.33 -6.47
N GLU A 300 16.94 -7.09 -6.10
CA GLU A 300 15.76 -6.75 -5.32
C GLU A 300 14.45 -7.05 -6.06
N VAL A 301 14.44 -7.03 -7.40
CA VAL A 301 13.28 -7.42 -8.19
C VAL A 301 12.91 -8.88 -7.92
N ILE A 302 13.92 -9.75 -7.86
CA ILE A 302 13.71 -11.18 -7.59
C ILE A 302 13.30 -11.37 -6.14
N ASP A 303 14.01 -10.74 -5.20
CA ASP A 303 13.71 -10.87 -3.77
C ASP A 303 12.27 -10.40 -3.45
N VAL A 304 11.84 -9.23 -3.94
CA VAL A 304 10.49 -8.70 -3.69
C VAL A 304 9.43 -9.63 -4.28
N LEU A 305 9.58 -10.08 -5.53
CA LEU A 305 8.57 -10.93 -6.16
C LEU A 305 8.52 -12.34 -5.58
N TYR A 306 9.66 -12.96 -5.24
CA TYR A 306 9.67 -14.34 -4.73
C TYR A 306 9.47 -14.45 -3.22
N LYS A 307 10.12 -13.59 -2.43
CA LYS A 307 10.07 -13.68 -0.95
C LYS A 307 8.80 -13.02 -0.40
N ARG A 308 8.42 -11.86 -0.96
CA ARG A 308 7.24 -11.13 -0.49
C ARG A 308 5.98 -11.53 -1.22
N TRP A 309 5.88 -11.25 -2.53
CA TRP A 309 4.67 -11.59 -3.29
C TRP A 309 4.48 -13.10 -3.44
N GLY A 310 5.57 -13.85 -3.60
CA GLY A 310 5.52 -15.30 -3.65
C GLY A 310 5.02 -15.96 -2.37
N SER A 311 5.08 -15.29 -1.22
CA SER A 311 4.58 -15.87 0.03
C SER A 311 3.05 -15.96 0.10
N PHE A 312 2.30 -15.24 -0.74
CA PHE A 312 0.84 -15.38 -0.81
C PHE A 312 0.42 -16.78 -1.31
N PRO A 313 -0.50 -17.49 -0.63
CA PRO A 313 -0.95 -18.81 -1.07
C PRO A 313 -1.59 -18.81 -2.46
N THR A 314 -2.31 -17.73 -2.80
CA THR A 314 -2.94 -17.54 -4.11
C THR A 314 -1.93 -17.19 -5.21
N PHE A 315 -0.72 -16.76 -4.85
CA PHE A 315 0.33 -16.39 -5.79
C PHE A 315 1.12 -17.62 -6.21
N GLN A 316 1.00 -17.99 -7.48
CA GLN A 316 1.69 -19.15 -8.05
C GLN A 316 3.18 -18.86 -8.29
N ARG A 317 3.95 -18.69 -7.20
CA ARG A 317 5.37 -18.28 -7.12
C ARG A 317 6.07 -18.20 -8.47
N THR A 318 6.53 -19.33 -9.01
CA THR A 318 7.30 -19.34 -10.26
C THR A 318 6.52 -18.87 -11.50
N ARG A 319 5.28 -19.32 -11.69
CA ARG A 319 4.45 -18.94 -12.86
C ARG A 319 4.01 -17.48 -12.79
N GLY A 320 3.59 -17.03 -11.62
CA GLY A 320 3.20 -15.64 -11.34
C GLY A 320 4.36 -14.67 -11.54
N VAL A 321 5.57 -15.01 -11.05
CA VAL A 321 6.75 -14.16 -11.27
C VAL A 321 7.12 -14.11 -12.75
N LEU A 322 7.18 -15.24 -13.47
CA LEU A 322 7.48 -15.25 -14.90
C LEU A 322 6.48 -14.41 -15.70
N ARG A 323 5.18 -14.53 -15.40
CA ARG A 323 4.13 -13.71 -16.02
C ARG A 323 4.34 -12.22 -15.74
N LEU A 324 4.50 -11.81 -14.48
CA LEU A 324 4.73 -10.41 -14.12
C LEU A 324 5.99 -9.84 -14.78
N LEU A 325 7.11 -10.55 -14.71
CA LEU A 325 8.36 -10.09 -15.32
C LEU A 325 8.28 -10.06 -16.84
N SER A 326 7.51 -10.96 -17.47
CA SER A 326 7.27 -10.89 -18.92
C SER A 326 6.54 -9.61 -19.34
N LEU A 327 5.57 -9.14 -18.52
CA LEU A 327 4.89 -7.86 -18.72
C LEU A 327 5.84 -6.68 -18.58
N VAL A 328 6.69 -6.70 -17.54
CA VAL A 328 7.68 -5.65 -17.28
C VAL A 328 8.72 -5.59 -18.41
N VAL A 329 9.26 -6.73 -18.83
CA VAL A 329 10.22 -6.78 -19.94
C VAL A 329 9.57 -6.27 -21.23
N HIS A 330 8.32 -6.67 -21.51
CA HIS A 330 7.59 -6.20 -22.68
C HIS A 330 7.36 -4.69 -22.66
N SER A 331 6.95 -4.11 -21.52
CA SER A 331 6.71 -2.66 -21.40
C SER A 331 7.99 -1.84 -21.49
N LEU A 332 9.14 -2.41 -21.09
CA LEU A 332 10.43 -1.72 -21.06
C LEU A 332 11.31 -1.96 -22.29
N LYS A 333 10.92 -2.82 -23.25
CA LYS A 333 11.76 -3.27 -24.36
C LYS A 333 12.35 -2.16 -25.25
N HIS A 334 11.67 -1.01 -25.35
CA HIS A 334 12.09 0.15 -26.15
C HIS A 334 12.77 1.26 -25.34
N THR A 335 13.01 1.02 -24.04
CA THR A 335 13.62 2.01 -23.16
C THR A 335 15.14 1.93 -23.24
N THR A 336 15.83 2.99 -22.83
CA THR A 336 17.30 3.07 -22.82
C THR A 336 17.93 2.56 -21.51
N ARG A 337 17.12 1.97 -20.63
CA ARG A 337 17.55 1.53 -19.30
C ARG A 337 18.55 0.37 -19.41
N PRO A 338 19.66 0.37 -18.65
CA PRO A 338 20.66 -0.69 -18.70
C PRO A 338 20.27 -1.96 -17.92
N TYR A 339 19.34 -1.85 -16.96
CA TYR A 339 18.78 -2.97 -16.19
C TYR A 339 17.39 -2.57 -15.65
N ILE A 340 16.67 -3.53 -15.08
CA ILE A 340 15.29 -3.39 -14.59
C ILE A 340 15.29 -3.41 -13.06
N ARG A 341 14.63 -2.43 -12.45
CA ARG A 341 14.50 -2.28 -10.99
C ARG A 341 13.05 -2.46 -10.54
N VAL A 342 12.84 -2.55 -9.24
CA VAL A 342 11.49 -2.56 -8.63
C VAL A 342 10.72 -1.28 -9.00
N ALA A 343 11.42 -0.14 -9.04
CA ALA A 343 10.87 1.15 -9.45
C ALA A 343 10.36 1.22 -10.90
N ASP A 344 10.79 0.30 -11.77
CA ASP A 344 10.46 0.32 -13.20
C ASP A 344 9.15 -0.44 -13.52
N PHE A 345 8.45 -0.96 -12.51
CA PHE A 345 7.14 -1.60 -12.67
C PHE A 345 6.06 -0.55 -12.97
N ASP A 346 5.58 -0.52 -14.20
CA ASP A 346 4.57 0.45 -14.61
C ASP A 346 3.16 0.03 -14.16
N LEU A 347 2.71 0.56 -13.02
CA LEU A 347 1.36 0.34 -12.49
C LEU A 347 0.25 0.97 -13.35
N LYS A 348 0.57 1.78 -14.38
CA LYS A 348 -0.42 2.21 -15.38
C LYS A 348 -0.81 1.07 -16.32
N ASN A 349 0.04 0.06 -16.48
CA ASN A 349 -0.29 -1.13 -17.25
C ASN A 349 -1.39 -1.93 -16.53
N ASP A 350 -2.58 -1.98 -17.13
CA ASP A 350 -3.75 -2.61 -16.53
C ASP A 350 -3.56 -4.11 -16.29
N GLU A 351 -2.86 -4.83 -17.16
CA GLU A 351 -2.58 -6.26 -16.96
C GLU A 351 -1.67 -6.48 -15.76
N LEU A 352 -0.55 -5.73 -15.68
CA LEU A 352 0.39 -5.82 -14.56
C LEU A 352 -0.30 -5.46 -13.24
N ARG A 353 -1.08 -4.37 -13.24
CA ARG A 353 -1.80 -3.91 -12.05
C ARG A 353 -2.80 -4.96 -11.56
N ARG A 354 -3.60 -5.56 -12.46
CA ARG A 354 -4.57 -6.61 -12.12
C ARG A 354 -3.91 -7.87 -11.56
N GLU A 355 -2.76 -8.27 -12.11
CA GLU A 355 -1.98 -9.41 -11.61
C GLU A 355 -1.50 -9.23 -10.16
N LEU A 356 -1.24 -7.99 -9.72
CA LEU A 356 -0.90 -7.69 -8.33
C LEU A 356 -2.16 -7.58 -7.46
N ILE A 357 -3.16 -6.81 -7.89
CA ILE A 357 -4.38 -6.50 -7.13
C ILE A 357 -5.16 -7.74 -6.72
N LYS A 358 -5.20 -8.78 -7.57
CA LYS A 358 -5.93 -10.02 -7.29
C LYS A 358 -5.48 -10.73 -5.99
N HIS A 359 -4.30 -10.40 -5.47
CA HIS A 359 -3.75 -10.96 -4.23
C HIS A 359 -3.97 -10.08 -2.99
N ILE A 360 -4.15 -8.78 -3.18
CA ILE A 360 -4.15 -7.79 -2.08
C ILE A 360 -5.50 -7.09 -1.87
N GLY A 361 -6.44 -7.22 -2.81
CA GLY A 361 -7.78 -6.65 -2.73
C GLY A 361 -8.03 -5.50 -3.71
N ASN A 362 -9.27 -5.42 -4.22
CA ASN A 362 -9.67 -4.47 -5.26
C ASN A 362 -9.63 -3.00 -4.80
N GLU A 363 -9.66 -2.74 -3.49
CA GLU A 363 -9.56 -1.39 -2.93
C GLU A 363 -8.27 -0.68 -3.36
N TYR A 364 -7.18 -1.42 -3.58
CA TYR A 364 -5.91 -0.85 -3.97
C TYR A 364 -5.89 -0.27 -5.39
N ASP A 365 -6.87 -0.59 -6.24
CA ASP A 365 -6.97 0.04 -7.57
C ASP A 365 -7.19 1.56 -7.44
N SER A 366 -8.13 1.97 -6.56
CA SER A 366 -8.39 3.38 -6.27
C SER A 366 -7.21 4.07 -5.58
N ILE A 367 -6.45 3.34 -4.75
CA ILE A 367 -5.28 3.87 -4.03
C ILE A 367 -4.13 4.12 -5.00
N ILE A 368 -3.84 3.16 -5.87
CA ILE A 368 -2.84 3.31 -6.94
C ILE A 368 -3.22 4.49 -7.84
N ALA A 369 -4.50 4.64 -8.19
CA ALA A 369 -4.99 5.78 -8.96
C ALA A 369 -4.73 7.11 -8.25
N GLN A 370 -5.11 7.21 -6.96
CA GLN A 370 -5.02 8.44 -6.18
C GLN A 370 -3.57 8.88 -5.92
N ASP A 371 -2.68 7.95 -5.58
CA ASP A 371 -1.34 8.30 -5.10
C ASP A 371 -0.24 8.07 -6.15
N ILE A 372 -0.44 7.20 -7.15
CA ILE A 372 0.62 6.78 -8.09
C ILE A 372 0.32 7.14 -9.56
N THR A 373 -0.83 6.75 -10.11
CA THR A 373 -0.99 6.67 -11.57
C THR A 373 -1.78 7.81 -12.21
N SER A 374 -2.77 8.42 -11.52
CA SER A 374 -3.57 9.50 -12.10
C SER A 374 -2.75 10.75 -12.42
N ALA A 375 -3.26 11.62 -13.29
CA ALA A 375 -2.55 12.84 -13.72
C ALA A 375 -2.27 13.79 -12.54
N GLU A 376 -3.20 13.85 -11.59
CA GLU A 376 -3.13 14.67 -10.37
C GLU A 376 -2.72 13.85 -9.13
N ALA A 377 -2.15 12.66 -9.33
CA ALA A 377 -1.74 11.80 -8.24
C ALA A 377 -0.66 12.45 -7.36
N GLY A 378 -0.64 12.11 -6.07
CA GLY A 378 0.32 12.66 -5.11
C GLY A 378 1.77 12.52 -5.57
N SER A 379 2.16 11.36 -6.10
CA SER A 379 3.50 11.12 -6.66
C SER A 379 3.86 12.03 -7.84
N LYS A 380 2.88 12.42 -8.68
CA LYS A 380 3.10 13.35 -9.82
C LYS A 380 3.28 14.78 -9.34
N LYS A 381 2.64 15.15 -8.23
CA LYS A 381 2.88 16.44 -7.58
C LYS A 381 4.29 16.48 -6.99
N VAL A 382 4.75 15.40 -6.38
CA VAL A 382 6.13 15.28 -5.89
C VAL A 382 7.14 15.31 -7.04
N ASP A 383 6.88 14.62 -8.15
CA ASP A 383 7.76 14.69 -9.34
C ASP A 383 8.00 16.15 -9.79
N LYS A 384 6.94 16.97 -9.80
CA LYS A 384 7.03 18.39 -10.16
C LYS A 384 7.73 19.24 -9.08
N SER A 385 7.57 18.90 -7.80
CA SER A 385 8.10 19.70 -6.67
C SER A 385 9.59 19.46 -6.39
N LEU A 386 10.21 18.44 -6.98
CA LEU A 386 11.65 18.21 -6.92
C LEU A 386 12.44 19.16 -7.86
N GLY A 387 11.76 19.83 -8.78
CA GLY A 387 12.34 20.79 -9.72
C GLY A 387 12.67 20.21 -11.10
N ASP A 388 12.78 21.10 -12.10
CA ASP A 388 12.84 20.73 -13.52
C ASP A 388 14.01 19.81 -13.89
N ALA A 389 15.14 19.91 -13.18
CA ALA A 389 16.31 19.07 -13.41
C ALA A 389 16.05 17.57 -13.11
N TYR A 390 15.14 17.27 -12.19
CA TYR A 390 14.83 15.90 -11.77
C TYR A 390 13.56 15.34 -12.43
N LEU A 391 12.76 16.18 -13.09
CA LEU A 391 11.51 15.78 -13.72
C LEU A 391 11.65 14.60 -14.71
N PRO A 392 12.71 14.49 -15.53
CA PRO A 392 12.88 13.35 -16.44
C PRO A 392 13.04 11.98 -15.74
N TYR A 393 13.42 11.97 -14.46
CA TYR A 393 13.66 10.75 -13.70
C TYR A 393 12.39 10.20 -13.06
N PHE A 394 11.38 11.05 -12.84
CA PHE A 394 10.11 10.72 -12.19
C PHE A 394 10.30 10.02 -10.83
N PHE A 395 11.14 10.59 -9.95
CA PHE A 395 11.47 10.01 -8.65
C PHE A 395 10.25 9.79 -7.76
N GLY A 396 9.33 10.77 -7.65
CA GLY A 396 8.09 10.64 -6.89
C GLY A 396 7.28 9.43 -7.32
N SER A 397 7.13 9.23 -8.63
CA SER A 397 6.44 8.05 -9.18
C SER A 397 7.18 6.74 -8.89
N LYS A 398 8.49 6.69 -9.16
CA LYS A 398 9.33 5.50 -9.00
C LYS A 398 9.45 5.04 -7.54
N VAL A 399 9.61 6.00 -6.63
CA VAL A 399 9.69 5.76 -5.20
C VAL A 399 8.33 5.28 -4.69
N ALA A 400 7.22 5.93 -5.06
CA ALA A 400 5.89 5.49 -4.67
C ALA A 400 5.58 4.05 -5.17
N THR A 401 5.91 3.74 -6.43
CA THR A 401 5.79 2.38 -6.99
C THR A 401 6.61 1.36 -6.19
N SER A 402 7.84 1.70 -5.82
CA SER A 402 8.69 0.80 -5.04
C SER A 402 8.10 0.57 -3.66
N ILE A 403 7.75 1.64 -2.93
CA ILE A 403 7.09 1.54 -1.62
C ILE A 403 5.84 0.66 -1.73
N PHE A 404 5.02 0.83 -2.76
CA PHE A 404 3.85 0.00 -3.03
C PHE A 404 4.20 -1.49 -3.17
N LEU A 405 5.19 -1.84 -4.00
CA LEU A 405 5.61 -3.24 -4.17
C LEU A 405 6.22 -3.85 -2.90
N TYR A 406 6.87 -3.06 -2.06
CA TYR A 406 7.35 -3.50 -0.74
C TYR A 406 6.24 -3.56 0.32
N SER A 407 5.05 -3.01 0.07
CA SER A 407 3.99 -2.91 1.09
C SER A 407 3.32 -4.24 1.44
N PHE A 408 3.46 -5.26 0.58
CA PHE A 408 2.68 -6.48 0.65
C PHE A 408 3.56 -7.72 0.77
N SER A 409 3.19 -8.62 1.69
CA SER A 409 3.65 -10.00 1.74
C SER A 409 2.53 -10.88 2.33
N GLY A 410 2.57 -12.19 2.07
CA GLY A 410 1.76 -13.19 2.77
C GLY A 410 2.32 -13.59 4.13
N GLY A 411 3.48 -13.04 4.53
CA GLY A 411 4.09 -13.22 5.84
C GLY A 411 3.93 -11.99 6.73
N PRO A 412 4.66 -11.93 7.87
CA PRO A 412 4.62 -10.78 8.77
C PRO A 412 5.40 -9.56 8.24
N GLU A 413 6.26 -9.73 7.23
CA GLU A 413 7.07 -8.65 6.66
C GLU A 413 6.19 -7.61 5.97
N ARG A 414 6.42 -6.32 6.29
CA ARG A 414 5.65 -5.22 5.71
C ARG A 414 6.51 -3.98 5.52
N GLY A 415 6.44 -3.39 4.33
CA GLY A 415 7.07 -2.12 4.01
C GLY A 415 8.56 -2.18 3.73
N ALA A 416 9.11 -1.02 3.39
CA ALA A 416 10.51 -0.85 3.01
C ALA A 416 11.27 0.00 4.04
N THR A 417 12.58 -0.20 4.09
CA THR A 417 13.50 0.77 4.71
C THR A 417 13.91 1.85 3.69
N ILE A 418 14.47 2.96 4.16
CA ILE A 418 15.07 3.97 3.25
C ILE A 418 16.18 3.34 2.40
N SER A 419 16.96 2.41 2.95
CA SER A 419 18.02 1.71 2.21
C SER A 419 17.45 0.90 1.04
N ASP A 420 16.35 0.16 1.27
CA ASP A 420 15.67 -0.60 0.22
C ASP A 420 15.20 0.32 -0.92
N ILE A 421 14.58 1.46 -0.55
CA ILE A 421 14.09 2.43 -1.53
C ILE A 421 15.23 3.10 -2.30
N LYS A 422 16.32 3.47 -1.63
CA LYS A 422 17.52 3.99 -2.30
C LYS A 422 18.06 2.99 -3.31
N LEU A 423 18.17 1.72 -2.94
CA LEU A 423 18.70 0.67 -3.81
C LEU A 423 17.78 0.40 -5.02
N ALA A 424 16.46 0.42 -4.81
CA ALA A 424 15.45 0.18 -5.84
C ALA A 424 15.24 1.37 -6.80
N CYS A 425 15.50 2.61 -6.38
CA CYS A 425 15.11 3.82 -7.12
C CYS A 425 16.27 4.66 -7.64
N SER A 426 17.48 4.48 -7.12
CA SER A 426 18.63 5.33 -7.50
C SER A 426 18.95 5.27 -8.99
N ASP A 427 19.25 6.43 -9.58
CA ASP A 427 19.77 6.55 -10.93
C ASP A 427 21.26 6.95 -10.88
N MET A 428 22.09 6.27 -11.66
CA MET A 428 23.54 6.46 -11.63
C MET A 428 24.00 7.88 -12.01
N SER A 429 23.14 8.65 -12.67
CA SER A 429 23.40 10.02 -13.08
C SER A 429 23.04 11.08 -12.02
N THR A 430 22.50 10.65 -10.87
CA THR A 430 22.02 11.53 -9.80
C THR A 430 22.58 11.11 -8.43
N PRO A 431 22.74 12.03 -7.47
CA PRO A 431 23.06 11.66 -6.09
C PRO A 431 21.92 10.86 -5.45
N SER A 432 22.25 9.86 -4.63
CA SER A 432 21.23 9.01 -3.99
C SER A 432 20.38 9.73 -2.93
N SER A 433 20.83 10.90 -2.44
CA SER A 433 20.11 11.72 -1.46
C SER A 433 18.78 12.27 -1.99
N ILE A 434 18.63 12.46 -3.30
CA ILE A 434 17.37 12.91 -3.90
C ILE A 434 16.22 11.93 -3.62
N VAL A 435 16.54 10.64 -3.49
CA VAL A 435 15.56 9.60 -3.14
C VAL A 435 15.04 9.82 -1.72
N VAL A 436 15.90 10.24 -0.78
CA VAL A 436 15.50 10.52 0.61
C VAL A 436 14.58 11.75 0.64
N GLU A 437 14.96 12.85 -0.01
CA GLU A 437 14.10 14.03 -0.14
C GLU A 437 12.74 13.68 -0.79
N THR A 438 12.76 12.81 -1.80
CA THR A 438 11.54 12.33 -2.44
C THR A 438 10.65 11.56 -1.47
N VAL A 439 11.23 10.67 -0.65
CA VAL A 439 10.46 9.93 0.37
C VAL A 439 9.82 10.90 1.37
N ASP A 440 10.56 11.88 1.87
CA ASP A 440 10.04 12.87 2.82
C ASP A 440 8.83 13.63 2.22
N LYS A 441 8.96 14.12 0.98
CA LYS A 441 7.86 14.78 0.27
C LYS A 441 6.68 13.85 0.01
N LEU A 442 6.90 12.56 -0.26
CA LEU A 442 5.83 11.58 -0.46
C LEU A 442 5.08 11.29 0.84
N ILE A 443 5.78 11.18 1.97
CA ILE A 443 5.14 11.02 3.29
C ILE A 443 4.18 12.19 3.56
N ASP A 444 4.59 13.40 3.17
CA ASP A 444 3.77 14.61 3.35
C ASP A 444 2.64 14.78 2.31
N THR A 445 2.66 14.05 1.19
CA THR A 445 1.76 14.28 0.04
C THR A 445 0.81 13.12 -0.27
N LEU A 446 1.20 11.88 0.04
CA LEU A 446 0.40 10.70 -0.30
C LEU A 446 -0.71 10.46 0.72
N PHE A 447 -1.90 10.10 0.25
CA PHE A 447 -3.04 9.87 1.13
C PHE A 447 -2.98 8.53 1.85
N TYR A 448 -2.38 7.50 1.26
CA TYR A 448 -2.49 6.13 1.75
C TYR A 448 -1.16 5.55 2.26
N ILE A 449 -0.13 6.38 2.40
CA ILE A 449 1.12 5.98 3.04
C ILE A 449 0.95 5.92 4.57
N SER A 450 1.54 4.90 5.18
CA SER A 450 1.50 4.67 6.63
C SER A 450 2.32 5.69 7.40
N GLU A 451 1.87 6.05 8.60
CA GLU A 451 2.64 6.87 9.56
C GLU A 451 3.73 6.09 10.29
N GLN A 452 3.65 4.75 10.29
CA GLN A 452 4.54 3.88 11.08
C GLN A 452 5.74 3.35 10.28
N GLY A 453 5.77 3.60 8.97
CA GLY A 453 6.84 3.12 8.09
C GLY A 453 6.50 3.28 6.61
N LEU A 454 7.42 2.90 5.73
CA LEU A 454 7.25 3.07 4.28
C LEU A 454 6.45 1.92 3.69
N PHE A 455 5.12 2.00 3.83
CA PHE A 455 4.19 1.11 3.15
C PHE A 455 2.83 1.78 2.93
N PHE A 456 2.14 1.33 1.89
CA PHE A 456 0.75 1.67 1.62
C PHE A 456 -0.18 0.89 2.54
N THR A 457 -1.27 1.55 2.92
CA THR A 457 -2.38 0.96 3.65
C THR A 457 -3.67 1.19 2.88
N ASN A 458 -4.72 0.46 3.23
CA ASN A 458 -6.06 0.70 2.68
C ASN A 458 -6.84 1.79 3.44
N GLN A 459 -6.20 2.46 4.41
CA GLN A 459 -6.81 3.54 5.18
C GLN A 459 -6.10 4.86 4.84
N PRO A 460 -6.84 5.93 4.56
CA PRO A 460 -6.22 7.21 4.28
C PRO A 460 -5.65 7.82 5.57
N ASN A 461 -4.54 8.53 5.45
CA ASN A 461 -3.91 9.30 6.52
C ASN A 461 -4.79 10.49 6.91
N LEU A 462 -5.26 10.51 8.15
CA LEU A 462 -6.15 11.57 8.66
C LEU A 462 -5.50 12.95 8.66
N ASN A 463 -4.21 13.03 8.98
CA ASN A 463 -3.47 14.28 8.98
C ASN A 463 -3.37 14.87 7.57
N HIS A 464 -3.15 14.02 6.56
CA HIS A 464 -3.11 14.47 5.18
C HIS A 464 -4.49 14.93 4.68
N ILE A 465 -5.56 14.19 5.01
CA ILE A 465 -6.93 14.61 4.71
C ILE A 465 -7.20 15.98 5.36
N LEU A 466 -6.79 16.18 6.61
CA LEU A 466 -6.95 17.45 7.33
C LEU A 466 -6.28 18.61 6.60
N LEU A 467 -4.99 18.47 6.25
CA LEU A 467 -4.24 19.52 5.57
C LEU A 467 -4.85 19.86 4.21
N THR A 468 -5.21 18.84 3.42
CA THR A 468 -5.89 19.04 2.13
C THR A 468 -7.19 19.81 2.29
N ARG A 469 -7.99 19.50 3.33
CA ARG A 469 -9.23 20.22 3.61
C ARG A 469 -8.94 21.66 4.02
N MET A 470 -7.93 21.90 4.87
CA MET A 470 -7.52 23.25 5.26
C MET A 470 -7.12 24.11 4.06
N ASP A 471 -6.35 23.55 3.13
CA ASP A 471 -5.88 24.26 1.93
C ASP A 471 -7.01 24.53 0.92
N SER A 472 -8.05 23.71 0.94
CA SER A 472 -9.25 23.91 0.10
C SER A 472 -10.17 25.04 0.60
N LEU A 473 -9.95 25.56 1.81
CA LEU A 473 -10.81 26.61 2.39
C LEU A 473 -10.52 27.97 1.78
N SER A 474 -11.55 28.62 1.26
CA SER A 474 -11.46 30.03 0.83
C SER A 474 -11.36 30.97 2.03
N SER A 475 -10.67 32.10 1.85
CA SER A 475 -10.56 33.14 2.89
C SER A 475 -11.92 33.65 3.36
N ASP A 476 -12.90 33.76 2.44
CA ASP A 476 -14.26 34.21 2.76
C ASP A 476 -15.02 33.22 3.65
N MET A 477 -14.82 31.90 3.45
CA MET A 477 -15.42 30.88 4.29
C MET A 477 -14.88 30.98 5.72
N VAL A 478 -13.56 31.10 5.86
CA VAL A 478 -12.89 31.24 7.17
C VAL A 478 -13.37 32.51 7.87
N LYS A 479 -13.42 33.64 7.16
CA LYS A 479 -13.90 34.93 7.70
C LYS A 479 -15.37 34.87 8.15
N THR A 480 -16.23 34.19 7.39
CA THR A 480 -17.65 34.03 7.74
C THR A 480 -17.82 33.22 9.01
N GLU A 481 -17.10 32.10 9.11
CA GLU A 481 -17.10 31.25 10.29
C GLU A 481 -16.53 31.98 11.51
N GLU A 482 -15.43 32.74 11.34
CA GLU A 482 -14.83 33.57 12.39
C GLU A 482 -15.87 34.54 12.97
N LYS A 483 -16.58 35.29 12.11
CA LYS A 483 -17.64 36.22 12.54
C LYS A 483 -18.74 35.50 13.31
N ARG A 484 -19.17 34.31 12.85
CA ARG A 484 -20.20 33.51 13.50
C ARG A 484 -19.79 33.07 14.90
N ILE A 485 -18.60 32.49 15.04
CA ILE A 485 -18.11 31.98 16.33
C ILE A 485 -17.93 33.14 17.32
N ILE A 486 -17.43 34.30 16.88
CA ILE A 486 -17.36 35.49 17.74
C ILE A 486 -18.77 35.89 18.20
N PHE A 487 -19.75 35.96 17.29
CA PHE A 487 -21.13 36.29 17.64
C PHE A 487 -21.73 35.31 18.67
N ASP A 488 -21.56 34.01 18.48
CA ASP A 488 -22.11 32.98 19.37
C ASP A 488 -21.50 33.03 20.78
N ASN A 489 -20.27 33.54 20.92
CA ASN A 489 -19.54 33.64 22.20
C ASN A 489 -19.66 35.02 22.87
N LEU A 490 -20.21 36.02 22.20
CA LEU A 490 -20.44 37.36 22.73
C LEU A 490 -21.93 37.56 23.02
N LYS A 491 -22.37 37.10 24.20
CA LYS A 491 -23.75 37.29 24.64
C LYS A 491 -23.99 38.75 25.01
N LYS A 492 -25.11 39.32 24.54
CA LYS A 492 -25.56 40.64 24.96
C LYS A 492 -25.84 40.65 26.46
N ASP A 493 -25.26 41.61 27.14
CA ASP A 493 -25.37 41.81 28.58
C ASP A 493 -25.42 43.32 28.86
N HIS A 494 -24.34 43.90 29.39
CA HIS A 494 -24.20 45.32 29.73
C HIS A 494 -23.98 46.28 28.54
N PHE A 495 -23.75 45.76 27.33
CA PHE A 495 -23.39 46.55 26.14
C PHE A 495 -24.22 46.15 24.92
N ASP A 496 -24.50 47.11 24.04
CA ASP A 496 -24.91 46.82 22.66
C ASP A 496 -23.69 46.41 21.84
N ILE A 497 -23.71 45.19 21.29
CA ILE A 497 -22.54 44.58 20.65
C ILE A 497 -22.61 44.76 19.13
N TYR A 498 -21.55 45.30 18.54
CA TYR A 498 -21.40 45.48 17.08
C TYR A 498 -20.14 44.76 16.60
N ILE A 499 -20.30 43.70 15.79
CA ILE A 499 -19.18 42.87 15.33
C ILE A 499 -18.84 43.23 13.89
N TRP A 500 -17.61 43.72 13.71
CA TRP A 500 -17.04 44.08 12.41
C TRP A 500 -17.99 44.97 11.59
N PRO A 501 -18.32 46.18 12.11
CA PRO A 501 -19.15 47.14 11.38
C PRO A 501 -18.43 47.53 10.08
N ASP A 502 -19.15 47.56 8.96
CA ASP A 502 -18.57 47.94 7.68
C ASP A 502 -18.44 49.46 7.56
N ASN A 503 -19.37 50.21 8.15
CA ASN A 503 -19.38 51.67 8.15
C ASN A 503 -19.62 52.25 9.56
N PRO A 504 -19.10 53.44 9.89
CA PRO A 504 -19.38 54.08 11.18
C PRO A 504 -20.87 54.33 11.45
N LYS A 505 -21.69 54.50 10.39
CA LYS A 505 -23.15 54.69 10.50
C LYS A 505 -23.89 53.44 11.00
N ASP A 506 -23.29 52.25 10.90
CA ASP A 506 -23.88 50.98 11.33
C ASP A 506 -23.96 50.90 12.86
N ILE A 507 -23.23 51.77 13.56
CA ILE A 507 -23.24 51.93 15.02
C ILE A 507 -24.05 53.18 15.36
N PRO A 508 -25.25 53.04 15.96
CA PRO A 508 -26.09 54.16 16.37
C PRO A 508 -25.35 55.23 17.17
N ASP A 509 -25.68 56.50 16.92
CA ASP A 509 -25.16 57.63 17.69
C ASP A 509 -26.19 58.02 18.75
N ASP A 510 -26.24 57.22 19.82
CA ASP A 510 -27.12 57.40 20.98
C ASP A 510 -26.38 57.17 22.30
N ARG A 511 -27.07 57.28 23.43
CA ARG A 511 -26.49 57.21 24.78
C ARG A 511 -26.18 55.80 25.30
N HIS A 512 -26.58 54.74 24.60
CA HIS A 512 -26.30 53.36 25.04
C HIS A 512 -24.82 53.05 24.92
N LEU A 513 -24.25 52.32 25.89
CA LEU A 513 -22.87 51.85 25.80
C LEU A 513 -22.73 50.75 24.74
N LYS A 514 -21.72 50.89 23.88
CA LYS A 514 -21.53 50.04 22.70
C LYS A 514 -20.19 49.35 22.77
N LEU A 515 -20.21 48.02 22.68
CA LEU A 515 -19.01 47.20 22.53
C LEU A 515 -18.79 46.90 21.05
N ILE A 516 -17.79 47.54 20.46
CA ILE A 516 -17.45 47.41 19.04
C ILE A 516 -16.30 46.44 18.91
N VAL A 517 -16.55 45.28 18.34
CA VAL A 517 -15.54 44.26 18.08
C VAL A 517 -14.95 44.51 16.71
N LEU A 518 -13.64 44.76 16.65
CA LEU A 518 -12.93 45.07 15.42
C LEU A 518 -12.13 43.88 14.93
N ARG A 519 -12.04 43.69 13.62
CA ARG A 519 -11.04 42.78 13.03
C ARG A 519 -9.72 43.49 12.74
N ASP A 520 -9.82 44.79 12.45
CA ASP A 520 -8.71 45.69 12.18
C ASP A 520 -8.86 46.89 13.14
N SER A 521 -7.95 46.96 14.09
CA SER A 521 -7.95 48.00 15.13
C SER A 521 -7.71 49.41 14.59
N SER A 522 -7.10 49.55 13.40
CA SER A 522 -6.83 50.87 12.80
C SER A 522 -8.10 51.70 12.56
N ARG A 523 -9.25 51.03 12.40
CA ARG A 523 -10.57 51.63 12.17
C ARG A 523 -11.19 52.29 13.40
N ALA A 524 -10.64 52.05 14.60
CA ALA A 524 -11.20 52.58 15.84
C ALA A 524 -11.30 54.10 15.83
N LYS A 525 -10.28 54.80 15.32
CA LYS A 525 -10.25 56.27 15.25
C LYS A 525 -11.31 56.82 14.29
N GLU A 526 -11.48 56.19 13.13
CA GLU A 526 -12.51 56.57 12.16
C GLU A 526 -13.91 56.47 12.77
N ILE A 527 -14.21 55.33 13.40
CA ILE A 527 -15.51 55.07 14.03
C ILE A 527 -15.77 56.01 15.21
N LEU A 528 -14.72 56.34 15.97
CA LEU A 528 -14.80 57.26 17.09
C LEU A 528 -15.24 58.67 16.67
N HIS A 529 -14.69 59.18 15.57
CA HIS A 529 -14.93 60.56 15.16
C HIS A 529 -16.14 60.73 14.24
N ASN A 530 -16.55 59.68 13.50
CA ASN A 530 -17.54 59.79 12.44
C ASN A 530 -18.83 58.98 12.70
N TYR A 531 -19.96 59.53 12.28
CA TYR A 531 -21.24 58.84 12.12
C TYR A 531 -21.79 59.14 10.72
N GLY A 532 -21.41 58.30 9.74
CA GLY A 532 -21.60 58.63 8.33
C GLY A 532 -20.82 59.89 7.96
N GLU A 533 -21.49 60.86 7.33
CA GLU A 533 -20.90 62.13 6.87
C GLU A 533 -20.79 63.20 7.96
N ARG A 534 -21.33 62.95 9.17
CA ARG A 534 -21.30 63.93 10.27
C ARG A 534 -20.37 63.48 11.40
N PRO A 535 -19.82 64.41 12.19
CA PRO A 535 -19.11 64.06 13.42
C PRO A 535 -20.02 63.29 14.38
N ARG A 536 -19.48 62.27 15.04
CA ARG A 536 -20.17 61.54 16.10
C ARG A 536 -20.33 62.43 17.33
N ILE A 537 -21.51 62.38 17.95
CA ILE A 537 -21.81 63.20 19.15
C ILE A 537 -21.53 62.41 20.42
N TYR A 538 -21.95 61.16 20.50
CA TYR A 538 -21.84 60.33 21.72
C TYR A 538 -20.57 59.48 21.71
N CYS A 539 -19.42 60.13 21.51
CA CYS A 539 -18.12 59.46 21.37
C CYS A 539 -17.72 58.66 22.61
N ASN A 540 -18.12 59.09 23.81
CA ASN A 540 -17.70 58.45 25.06
C ASN A 540 -18.44 57.13 25.32
N THR A 541 -19.50 56.81 24.58
CA THR A 541 -20.25 55.55 24.73
C THR A 541 -19.60 54.36 24.03
N LEU A 542 -18.53 54.59 23.26
CA LEU A 542 -17.87 53.56 22.47
C LEU A 542 -16.79 52.85 23.28
N ILE A 543 -16.78 51.53 23.24
CA ILE A 543 -15.76 50.65 23.82
C ILE A 543 -15.31 49.73 22.70
N PHE A 544 -14.02 49.74 22.35
CA PHE A 544 -13.51 48.93 21.25
C PHE A 544 -12.83 47.68 21.81
N LEU A 545 -13.24 46.50 21.34
CA LEU A 545 -12.57 45.23 21.60
C LEU A 545 -11.73 44.84 20.40
N CYS A 546 -10.42 44.82 20.59
CA CYS A 546 -9.41 44.68 19.55
C CYS A 546 -8.70 43.32 19.63
N PRO A 547 -8.34 42.73 18.48
CA PRO A 547 -7.53 41.52 18.45
C PRO A 547 -6.08 41.86 18.81
N LEU A 548 -5.39 40.93 19.47
CA LEU A 548 -3.96 40.98 19.66
C LEU A 548 -3.27 40.50 18.38
N GLU A 549 -2.42 41.35 17.78
CA GLU A 549 -1.79 41.07 16.47
C GLU A 549 -1.12 39.69 16.42
N GLY A 550 -0.37 39.30 17.46
CA GLY A 550 0.32 38.02 17.55
C GLY A 550 -0.58 36.77 17.62
N GLU A 551 -1.86 36.92 17.95
CA GLU A 551 -2.82 35.80 18.06
C GLU A 551 -3.69 35.63 16.80
N THR A 552 -3.59 36.54 15.83
CA THR A 552 -4.43 36.52 14.61
C THR A 552 -4.15 35.29 13.74
N ILE A 553 -2.88 35.04 13.39
CA ILE A 553 -2.48 33.87 12.57
C ILE A 553 -2.74 32.55 13.32
N PRO A 554 -2.36 32.39 14.60
CA PRO A 554 -2.72 31.21 15.39
C PRO A 554 -4.23 30.93 15.41
N PHE A 555 -5.06 31.97 15.57
CA PHE A 555 -6.51 31.82 15.60
C PHE A 555 -7.05 31.39 14.22
N GLU A 556 -6.58 32.00 13.13
CA GLU A 556 -6.97 31.61 11.77
C GLU A 556 -6.63 30.15 11.47
N ASN A 557 -5.42 29.70 11.82
CA ASN A 557 -4.99 28.31 11.64
C ASN A 557 -5.81 27.33 12.48
N TYR A 558 -6.11 27.68 13.73
CA TYR A 558 -7.02 26.92 14.59
C TYR A 558 -8.41 26.81 13.95
N LEU A 559 -8.93 27.91 13.39
CA LEU A 559 -10.24 27.94 12.75
C LEU A 559 -10.30 27.08 11.49
N LYS A 560 -9.27 27.15 10.63
CA LYS A 560 -9.13 26.27 9.46
C LYS A 560 -9.15 24.80 9.86
N ARG A 561 -8.40 24.42 10.91
CA ARG A 561 -8.41 23.04 11.44
C ARG A 561 -9.78 22.63 11.96
N LYS A 562 -10.47 23.51 12.71
CA LYS A 562 -11.82 23.25 13.22
C LYS A 562 -12.82 23.01 12.08
N ILE A 563 -12.84 23.86 11.07
CA ILE A 563 -13.70 23.72 9.88
C ILE A 563 -13.36 22.42 9.16
N ALA A 564 -12.07 22.13 8.94
CA ALA A 564 -11.63 20.93 8.26
C ALA A 564 -12.07 19.65 8.99
N TRP A 565 -11.97 19.58 10.32
CA TRP A 565 -12.50 18.43 11.08
C TRP A 565 -14.01 18.25 10.93
N GLN A 566 -14.77 19.35 10.93
CA GLN A 566 -16.22 19.30 10.70
C GLN A 566 -16.55 18.81 9.28
N MET A 567 -15.77 19.20 8.28
CA MET A 567 -15.93 18.71 6.91
C MET A 567 -15.62 17.22 6.80
N ILE A 568 -14.54 16.75 7.45
CA ILE A 568 -14.16 15.34 7.44
C ILE A 568 -15.22 14.46 8.10
N GLU A 569 -15.76 14.88 9.25
CA GLU A 569 -16.79 14.11 9.96
C GLU A 569 -18.10 14.01 9.13
N ARG A 570 -18.44 15.06 8.37
CA ARG A 570 -19.66 15.13 7.54
C ARG A 570 -19.50 14.45 6.18
N ASP A 571 -18.28 14.16 5.74
CA ASP A 571 -18.04 13.58 4.43
C ASP A 571 -18.28 12.06 4.43
N GLY A 572 -19.48 11.67 4.00
CA GLY A 572 -19.87 10.26 3.86
C GLY A 572 -19.14 9.49 2.76
N THR A 573 -18.35 10.16 1.91
CA THR A 573 -17.55 9.49 0.87
C THR A 573 -16.22 8.95 1.40
N LEU A 574 -15.74 9.49 2.53
CA LEU A 574 -14.50 9.05 3.18
C LEU A 574 -14.72 7.71 3.89
N ARG A 575 -13.99 6.68 3.44
CA ARG A 575 -13.96 5.36 4.09
C ARG A 575 -12.99 5.36 5.27
N LEU A 576 -13.42 5.96 6.38
CA LEU A 576 -12.65 5.98 7.64
C LEU A 576 -12.90 4.72 8.48
N SER A 577 -11.85 4.22 9.14
CA SER A 577 -11.95 3.12 10.09
C SER A 577 -12.73 3.53 11.36
N ALA A 578 -13.17 2.56 12.16
CA ALA A 578 -13.90 2.85 13.41
C ALA A 578 -13.05 3.67 14.40
N GLU A 579 -11.75 3.40 14.44
CA GLU A 579 -10.79 4.14 15.25
C GLU A 579 -10.60 5.57 14.73
N GLN A 580 -10.41 5.73 13.42
CA GLN A 580 -10.31 7.04 12.77
C GLN A 580 -11.57 7.89 12.98
N LYS A 581 -12.76 7.30 12.91
CA LYS A 581 -14.02 8.00 13.21
C LYS A 581 -14.08 8.49 14.67
N ARG A 582 -13.58 7.70 15.61
CA ARG A 582 -13.48 8.10 17.03
C ARG A 582 -12.47 9.24 17.20
N GLU A 583 -11.33 9.16 16.53
CA GLU A 583 -10.33 10.23 16.56
C GLU A 583 -10.89 11.53 15.97
N VAL A 584 -11.47 11.51 14.77
CA VAL A 584 -12.08 12.70 14.15
C VAL A 584 -13.13 13.33 15.07
N LYS A 585 -14.01 12.51 15.66
CA LYS A 585 -15.01 13.00 16.61
C LYS A 585 -14.37 13.64 17.84
N SER A 586 -13.37 12.98 18.43
CA SER A 586 -12.64 13.51 19.60
C SER A 586 -11.95 14.82 19.27
N ARG A 587 -11.22 14.91 18.14
CA ARG A 587 -10.54 16.14 17.70
C ARG A 587 -11.52 17.28 17.45
N ARG A 588 -12.67 16.99 16.85
CA ARG A 588 -13.75 17.97 16.66
C ARG A 588 -14.27 18.49 18.00
N GLU A 589 -14.61 17.60 18.93
CA GLU A 589 -15.11 17.97 20.26
C GLU A 589 -14.09 18.79 21.05
N THR A 590 -12.82 18.39 21.04
CA THR A 590 -11.73 19.19 21.62
C THR A 590 -11.65 20.57 20.98
N SER A 591 -11.71 20.65 19.64
CA SER A 591 -11.69 21.94 18.95
C SER A 591 -12.88 22.82 19.33
N GLU A 592 -14.08 22.25 19.56
CA GLU A 592 -15.26 22.99 20.01
C GLU A 592 -15.08 23.56 21.42
N ASN A 593 -14.52 22.77 22.33
CA ASN A 593 -14.32 23.18 23.72
C ASN A 593 -13.24 24.28 23.86
N GLU A 594 -12.26 24.33 22.96
CA GLU A 594 -11.20 25.35 22.96
C GLU A 594 -11.65 26.72 22.40
N VAL A 595 -12.80 26.79 21.69
CA VAL A 595 -13.25 28.00 20.97
C VAL A 595 -13.21 29.25 21.86
N ARG A 596 -13.81 29.14 23.05
CA ARG A 596 -13.98 30.27 23.97
C ARG A 596 -12.63 30.81 24.43
N ASP A 597 -11.71 29.92 24.79
CA ASP A 597 -10.36 30.28 25.23
C ASP A 597 -9.56 30.92 24.09
N ARG A 598 -9.71 30.41 22.86
CA ARG A 598 -9.07 30.97 21.66
C ARG A 598 -9.59 32.38 21.34
N ILE A 599 -10.91 32.60 21.43
CA ILE A 599 -11.51 33.94 21.27
C ILE A 599 -10.99 34.89 22.34
N ARG A 600 -10.92 34.47 23.61
CA ARG A 600 -10.47 35.34 24.71
C ARG A 600 -8.99 35.69 24.63
N ARG A 601 -8.17 34.83 24.04
CA ARG A 601 -6.76 35.11 23.70
C ARG A 601 -6.64 36.11 22.56
N LEU A 602 -7.44 35.93 21.50
CA LEU A 602 -7.48 36.85 20.36
C LEU A 602 -7.97 38.23 20.82
N TYR A 603 -9.18 38.30 21.39
CA TYR A 603 -9.79 39.53 21.87
C TYR A 603 -9.46 39.77 23.33
N ARG A 604 -8.34 40.45 23.54
CA ARG A 604 -7.79 40.72 24.86
C ARG A 604 -7.60 42.21 25.15
N THR A 605 -7.57 43.03 24.10
CA THR A 605 -7.27 44.45 24.21
C THR A 605 -8.55 45.29 24.12
N ILE A 606 -8.79 46.15 25.10
CA ILE A 606 -9.88 47.12 25.10
C ILE A 606 -9.30 48.51 24.83
N TRP A 607 -9.88 49.26 23.90
CA TRP A 607 -9.58 50.67 23.69
C TRP A 607 -10.75 51.55 24.10
N LEU A 608 -10.46 52.57 24.90
CA LEU A 608 -11.43 53.52 25.42
C LEU A 608 -11.15 54.95 24.92
N PRO A 609 -12.17 55.71 24.52
CA PRO A 609 -12.06 57.13 24.24
C PRO A 609 -11.52 57.91 25.45
N VAL A 610 -10.44 58.66 25.22
CA VAL A 610 -9.87 59.64 26.15
C VAL A 610 -9.61 60.96 25.43
N LYS A 611 -9.37 62.04 26.17
CA LYS A 611 -9.25 63.40 25.64
C LYS A 611 -8.30 63.51 24.43
N ASP A 612 -7.16 62.82 24.50
CA ASP A 612 -6.10 62.85 23.47
C ASP A 612 -5.94 61.50 22.74
N GLY A 613 -7.05 60.80 22.48
CA GLY A 613 -7.06 59.59 21.63
C GLY A 613 -7.74 58.39 22.27
N LEU A 614 -7.05 57.25 22.26
CA LEU A 614 -7.56 55.99 22.79
C LEU A 614 -6.61 55.47 23.88
N LYS A 615 -7.16 55.15 25.05
CA LYS A 615 -6.45 54.45 26.13
C LYS A 615 -6.58 52.95 25.93
N GLU A 616 -5.45 52.26 25.93
CA GLU A 616 -5.40 50.81 25.86
C GLU A 616 -5.45 50.18 27.25
N LEU A 617 -6.27 49.14 27.39
CA LEU A 617 -6.37 48.29 28.57
C LEU A 617 -6.25 46.83 28.13
N ASP A 618 -5.32 46.12 28.75
CA ASP A 618 -5.12 44.70 28.52
C ASP A 618 -5.88 43.88 29.58
N LEU A 619 -6.81 43.03 29.13
CA LEU A 619 -7.56 42.14 29.99
C LEU A 619 -6.71 41.00 30.60
N GLY A 620 -5.48 40.81 30.13
CA GLY A 620 -4.58 39.74 30.57
C GLY A 620 -4.96 38.36 30.07
N ILE A 621 -4.22 37.35 30.54
CA ILE A 621 -4.46 35.94 30.23
C ILE A 621 -5.64 35.44 31.08
N PRO A 622 -6.62 34.73 30.49
CA PRO A 622 -7.71 34.16 31.26
C PRO A 622 -7.19 33.20 32.34
N THR A 623 -7.63 33.38 33.59
CA THR A 623 -7.42 32.41 34.67
C THR A 623 -8.35 31.22 34.48
N TYR A 624 -7.82 30.00 34.65
CA TYR A 624 -8.57 28.75 34.44
C TYR A 624 -9.86 28.75 35.30
N LYS A 625 -11.02 28.52 34.65
CA LYS A 625 -12.38 28.38 35.22
C LYS A 625 -13.13 29.67 35.64
N ALA A 626 -13.07 30.74 34.86
CA ALA A 626 -14.13 31.75 34.93
C ALA A 626 -15.28 31.36 33.98
N ASP A 627 -16.42 30.91 34.51
CA ASP A 627 -17.64 30.71 33.71
C ASP A 627 -18.24 32.03 33.16
N ALA A 628 -17.69 33.18 33.56
CA ALA A 628 -18.12 34.51 33.15
C ALA A 628 -17.83 34.79 31.66
N SER A 629 -18.80 35.39 30.96
CA SER A 629 -18.63 35.79 29.56
C SER A 629 -17.54 36.87 29.43
N ILE A 630 -16.84 36.93 28.29
CA ILE A 630 -15.87 37.99 28.02
C ILE A 630 -16.50 39.39 28.13
N VAL A 631 -17.79 39.52 27.80
CA VAL A 631 -18.55 40.78 27.92
C VAL A 631 -18.70 41.19 29.38
N SER A 632 -19.03 40.25 30.25
CA SER A 632 -19.14 40.48 31.70
C SER A 632 -17.75 40.74 32.32
N GLU A 633 -16.69 40.09 31.82
CA GLU A 633 -15.32 40.35 32.26
C GLU A 633 -14.84 41.76 31.86
N ILE A 634 -15.14 42.20 30.63
CA ILE A 634 -14.90 43.58 30.18
C ILE A 634 -15.60 44.56 31.12
N TYR A 635 -16.88 44.30 31.42
CA TYR A 635 -17.66 45.15 32.32
C TYR A 635 -17.01 45.26 33.71
N GLU A 636 -16.72 44.14 34.36
CA GLU A 636 -16.11 44.14 35.70
C GLU A 636 -14.71 44.77 35.68
N ARG A 637 -13.92 44.56 34.63
CA ARG A 637 -12.62 45.21 34.50
C ARG A 637 -12.77 46.73 34.43
N LEU A 638 -13.64 47.22 33.55
CA LEU A 638 -13.90 48.65 33.40
C LEU A 638 -14.47 49.29 34.66
N ARG A 639 -15.32 48.56 35.40
CA ARG A 639 -15.86 48.98 36.70
C ARG A 639 -14.76 49.07 37.75
N SER A 640 -13.87 48.08 37.84
CA SER A 640 -12.76 48.06 38.81
C SER A 640 -11.73 49.19 38.58
N GLU A 641 -11.52 49.57 37.32
CA GLU A 641 -10.64 50.67 36.91
C GLU A 641 -11.32 52.05 37.03
N GLY A 642 -12.60 52.09 37.43
CA GLY A 642 -13.39 53.34 37.56
C GLY A 642 -13.79 53.97 36.21
N GLU A 643 -13.69 53.24 35.11
CA GLU A 643 -14.06 53.69 33.76
C GLU A 643 -15.58 53.64 33.54
N ILE A 644 -16.29 52.76 34.27
CA ILE A 644 -17.75 52.65 34.32
C ILE A 644 -18.22 52.67 35.78
N LEU A 645 -19.28 53.43 36.07
CA LEU A 645 -19.93 53.46 37.39
C LEU A 645 -21.43 53.16 37.29
N ASP A 646 -21.97 52.43 38.26
CA ASP A 646 -23.43 52.20 38.38
C ASP A 646 -24.18 53.44 38.91
N LYS A 647 -23.48 54.29 39.69
CA LYS A 647 -24.06 55.47 40.32
C LYS A 647 -23.05 56.60 40.37
N PHE A 648 -23.54 57.81 40.09
CA PHE A 648 -22.75 59.02 40.19
C PHE A 648 -22.65 59.48 41.65
N SER A 649 -21.47 59.36 42.26
CA SER A 649 -21.26 59.76 43.65
C SER A 649 -21.28 61.29 43.80
N PRO A 650 -21.92 61.86 44.85
CA PRO A 650 -21.88 63.29 45.14
C PRO A 650 -20.46 63.87 45.26
N ILE A 651 -19.50 63.06 45.70
CA ILE A 651 -18.10 63.45 45.84
C ILE A 651 -17.47 63.72 44.46
N ILE A 652 -17.73 62.86 43.47
CA ILE A 652 -17.20 63.00 42.10
C ILE A 652 -17.77 64.27 41.45
N LEU A 653 -19.06 64.54 41.65
CA LEU A 653 -19.70 65.75 41.15
C LEU A 653 -19.04 67.01 41.74
N LYS A 654 -18.76 67.00 43.05
CA LYS A 654 -18.08 68.10 43.74
C LYS A 654 -16.65 68.30 43.24
N GLU A 655 -15.86 67.24 43.16
CA GLU A 655 -14.43 67.32 42.84
C GLU A 655 -14.14 67.60 41.36
N LYS A 656 -14.98 67.09 40.45
CA LYS A 656 -14.74 67.20 39.01
C LYS A 656 -15.47 68.39 38.37
N TYR A 657 -16.68 68.70 38.82
CA TYR A 657 -17.55 69.71 38.17
C TYR A 657 -17.74 70.99 38.98
N LEU A 658 -17.55 70.97 40.31
CA LEU A 658 -17.75 72.13 41.20
C LEU A 658 -16.48 72.65 41.88
N LYS A 659 -15.28 72.10 41.56
CA LYS A 659 -14.02 72.45 42.23
C LYS A 659 -13.71 73.96 42.24
N ASN A 660 -14.07 74.65 41.15
CA ASN A 660 -13.85 76.10 40.97
C ASN A 660 -15.16 76.83 40.56
N ARG A 661 -16.33 76.26 40.87
CA ARG A 661 -17.64 76.81 40.45
C ARG A 661 -18.68 76.59 41.55
N ASP A 662 -19.48 77.61 41.83
CA ASP A 662 -20.57 77.52 42.83
C ASP A 662 -21.75 76.67 42.34
N PHE A 663 -21.95 76.58 41.01
CA PHE A 663 -22.98 75.75 40.40
C PHE A 663 -22.53 75.23 39.02
N VAL A 664 -23.20 74.18 38.54
CA VAL A 664 -23.03 73.63 37.18
C VAL A 664 -24.40 73.22 36.63
N ASP A 665 -24.62 73.44 35.34
CA ASP A 665 -25.85 73.00 34.66
C ASP A 665 -25.89 71.47 34.56
N THR A 666 -26.93 70.86 35.10
CA THR A 666 -27.06 69.40 35.18
C THR A 666 -27.18 68.75 33.80
N LYS A 667 -27.79 69.46 32.83
CA LYS A 667 -27.87 69.01 31.44
C LYS A 667 -26.48 68.97 30.80
N SER A 668 -25.67 69.99 30.99
CA SER A 668 -24.29 70.06 30.49
C SER A 668 -23.41 68.97 31.09
N VAL A 669 -23.53 68.69 32.40
CA VAL A 669 -22.84 67.55 33.04
C VAL A 669 -23.29 66.25 32.41
N ASN A 670 -24.60 66.02 32.35
CA ASN A 670 -25.15 64.79 31.80
C ASN A 670 -24.73 64.57 30.34
N ASP A 671 -24.79 65.60 29.50
CA ASP A 671 -24.41 65.50 28.09
C ASP A 671 -22.90 65.26 27.94
N SER A 672 -22.05 65.83 28.81
CA SER A 672 -20.60 65.60 28.78
C SER A 672 -20.22 64.14 29.09
N LEU A 673 -20.96 63.44 29.95
CA LEU A 673 -20.69 62.04 30.28
C LEU A 673 -20.76 61.12 29.06
N TYR A 674 -21.60 61.44 28.08
CA TYR A 674 -21.76 60.64 26.87
C TYR A 674 -20.97 61.19 25.67
N SER A 675 -20.73 62.49 25.61
CA SER A 675 -20.11 63.15 24.43
C SER A 675 -18.62 63.42 24.57
N THR A 676 -18.10 63.57 25.78
CA THR A 676 -16.71 63.98 26.02
C THR A 676 -15.80 62.78 26.29
N PRO A 677 -14.82 62.46 25.43
CA PRO A 677 -13.87 61.38 25.65
C PRO A 677 -13.11 61.53 26.98
N GLY A 678 -13.01 60.45 27.76
CA GLY A 678 -12.33 60.45 29.07
C GLY A 678 -13.20 60.92 30.23
N GLU A 679 -14.48 61.26 29.99
CA GLU A 679 -15.47 61.36 31.05
C GLU A 679 -15.90 59.98 31.56
N ILE A 680 -16.47 59.95 32.77
CA ILE A 680 -16.94 58.72 33.40
C ILE A 680 -18.15 58.20 32.63
N ARG A 681 -18.18 56.89 32.35
CA ARG A 681 -19.32 56.22 31.73
C ARG A 681 -20.27 55.71 32.81
N ILE A 682 -21.57 55.82 32.56
CA ILE A 682 -22.61 55.38 33.49
C ILE A 682 -23.54 54.42 32.76
N ILE A 683 -23.89 53.32 33.42
CA ILE A 683 -24.91 52.35 32.96
C ILE A 683 -26.27 52.68 33.54
#